data_AF-A0AAN6X3I9-F1
#
_entry.id   AF-A0AAN6X3I9-F1
#
_cell.length_a   1.000
_cell.length_b   1.000
_cell.length_c   1.000
_cell.angle_alpha   90.00
_cell.angle_beta   90.00
_cell.angle_gamma   90.00
#
_symmetry.space_group_name_H-M   'P 1'
#
loop_
_entity.id
_entity.type
_entity.pdbx_description
1 polymer ?
#
loop_
_entity_poly.entity_id
_entity_poly.type
_entity_poly.pdbx_seq_one_letter_code
_entity_poly.pdbx_strand_id
1 'polypeptide(L)'
;MDSAPAKRRKIEHKQDGAEKVLESAVRTTGVSRGRAFILEAEELLEEVRIDYKTALEGADGYLHRIKGAVEAVESHDALPLTDAVSKLEKKHKIKVPLPNPQPPKNSNYKVEFSKPAQFNVVGSYVSKTMVKNQKDHSVDMIVVMPKEILQEKDYLDLRYFYKRAYYLTVISTTLQKELGRDGQLSYEYLNGNPLCPVLAFQPEVAKPAENGEKEATGKGRMDYRIRVIPCAPEGLFPKTKLQLGASLIRKREADSDDEPHPTAFYNSTLAAETSFLSYLKLLRQTEKKCAAFKNACLLGRTWLQQRGFGGDISKGGFGHFEWAVMLALLLDSGNKMGHASLSTSLSSTQLFKAQIQFLSVMNFSEKPCVFGPENSDLDDHIESGPIIYDSARQHNLAFKMGAWSAALLHQHAKWTRSVLSDSSVDQFTPTFILRADVPTHTFDLFAHLNYSDVLNDVIGEDFSESRGRIWQLGSKVYRVLKRALVDKELGERARLIHIQTPEQPTWTLTERPKAQKKAALEIGVLFDPNGMARVVDKGPAAGASMEEKEECERFRNFWGDKAELRRFERDTIRETLVWSSTAAFDLCEEIMRYILSLHLRIGQIEGDISFYGNGLSSLLSLKSTDTAVFNAAKKEFSTFERDIRDLEELPLRVRHIAPICPELRHASIKAPVFAPSKSGVQPMDCIISFEASGKWPESLEAIQRTKVAFLLMIGSLLEKSKAGIKTHVGLDDAKYDTENLAFLDIIYESGPSFRLRIHSDLEEVLLERQVKDRTAEQYLRQRATTQLSTFRRLFTNLPLHGQTISTSVTRFPALSPTIRLVKHWFNSHKLACHFTEEFIELVVLHVFLSPYPWDAPSSASTGFMRTLLFLARWDWREEPLIVDVGGEMTPKDRAAIATRLEAWRKIDPSMSHTVLLVATSQEPSGVAWTSADNQAKPSKVVAARMTSLAKSASRLIREEGLVLDPRRLFVPSLKDYDVLIHLNSKALKAATKTYEHVDPAEEQETVTKSKFKNLDVRTGQDPLPLVQHPADIILGQLNAAYAGPLVFFRGDQKDNTIGAIWNPQMQRRTFKVNLPASYKPVAAAGQKKDDDEMDTDGSEDLVDVNKDAILAEIARIGGDLIEKIETK
;
A
#
# COMPACT_ATOMS: atom_id res chain seq x y z
N MET A 1 -2.85 -19.68 58.06
CA MET A 1 -2.84 -20.90 57.23
C MET A 1 -3.82 -20.68 56.11
N ASP A 2 -3.30 -20.51 54.90
CA ASP A 2 -3.72 -21.23 53.69
C ASP A 2 -3.33 -20.43 52.45
N SER A 3 -2.30 -20.96 51.80
CA SER A 3 -1.69 -20.52 50.56
C SER A 3 -2.55 -20.89 49.36
N ALA A 4 -2.99 -19.90 48.59
CA ALA A 4 -3.53 -20.13 47.26
C ALA A 4 -2.38 -20.41 46.27
N PRO A 5 -2.45 -21.47 45.43
CA PRO A 5 -1.39 -21.77 44.48
C PRO A 5 -1.53 -20.96 43.19
N ALA A 6 -0.40 -20.46 42.70
CA ALA A 6 -0.26 -19.76 41.43
C ALA A 6 -0.50 -20.71 40.24
N LYS A 7 -1.49 -20.42 39.40
CA LYS A 7 -1.73 -21.13 38.13
C LYS A 7 -0.70 -20.70 37.07
N ARG A 8 0.31 -21.54 36.84
CA ARG A 8 1.14 -21.56 35.63
C ARG A 8 0.24 -21.80 34.41
N ARG A 9 0.21 -20.87 33.44
CA ARG A 9 -0.34 -21.12 32.10
C ARG A 9 0.61 -22.05 31.34
N LYS A 10 0.20 -23.30 31.09
CA LYS A 10 0.81 -24.16 30.08
C LYS A 10 0.28 -23.75 28.70
N ILE A 11 1.20 -23.34 27.82
CA ILE A 11 0.96 -23.20 26.39
C ILE A 11 1.25 -24.58 25.79
N GLU A 12 0.21 -25.39 25.59
CA GLU A 12 0.28 -26.61 24.78
C GLU A 12 -0.72 -26.42 23.62
N HIS A 13 -0.20 -26.21 22.40
CA HIS A 13 -0.99 -26.12 21.18
C HIS A 13 -1.48 -27.52 20.75
N LYS A 14 -2.69 -27.91 21.14
CA LYS A 14 -3.40 -29.07 20.57
C LYS A 14 -4.21 -28.68 19.32
N GLN A 15 -4.32 -29.61 18.37
CA GLN A 15 -5.04 -29.54 17.07
C GLN A 15 -6.55 -29.22 17.14
N ASP A 16 -7.10 -29.01 18.34
CA ASP A 16 -8.51 -28.65 18.63
C ASP A 16 -8.94 -27.27 18.08
N GLY A 17 -8.01 -26.49 17.54
CA GLY A 17 -8.26 -25.13 17.09
C GLY A 17 -9.11 -25.02 15.83
N ALA A 18 -8.89 -25.85 14.82
CA ALA A 18 -9.51 -25.67 13.50
C ALA A 18 -11.03 -25.88 13.50
N GLU A 19 -11.48 -26.92 14.20
CA GLU A 19 -12.89 -27.31 14.32
C GLU A 19 -13.67 -26.31 15.19
N LYS A 20 -13.13 -25.97 16.37
CA LYS A 20 -13.69 -24.89 17.21
C LYS A 20 -13.70 -23.54 16.50
N VAL A 21 -12.73 -23.28 15.62
CA VAL A 21 -12.67 -22.05 14.81
C VAL A 21 -13.74 -22.06 13.72
N LEU A 22 -13.98 -23.18 13.03
CA LEU A 22 -15.06 -23.31 12.03
C LEU A 22 -16.45 -23.24 12.69
N GLU A 23 -16.67 -23.91 13.82
CA GLU A 23 -17.92 -23.83 14.58
C GLU A 23 -18.19 -22.42 15.16
N SER A 24 -17.15 -21.73 15.63
CA SER A 24 -17.28 -20.34 16.09
C SER A 24 -17.52 -19.37 14.94
N ALA A 25 -16.99 -19.62 13.74
CA ALA A 25 -17.26 -18.83 12.52
C ALA A 25 -18.75 -18.79 12.18
N VAL A 26 -19.41 -19.95 12.27
CA VAL A 26 -20.84 -20.11 12.00
C VAL A 26 -21.70 -19.43 13.07
N ARG A 27 -21.20 -19.38 14.32
CA ARG A 27 -21.92 -18.75 15.46
C ARG A 27 -21.72 -17.23 15.59
N THR A 28 -20.65 -16.66 15.03
CA THR A 28 -20.29 -15.23 15.20
C THR A 28 -20.79 -14.30 14.09
N THR A 29 -21.52 -14.78 13.09
CA THR A 29 -22.10 -13.90 12.06
C THR A 29 -23.26 -13.06 12.63
N GLY A 30 -22.97 -11.83 13.06
CA GLY A 30 -23.93 -10.89 13.62
C GLY A 30 -25.06 -10.51 12.66
N VAL A 31 -26.29 -10.47 13.18
CA VAL A 31 -27.56 -10.45 12.43
C VAL A 31 -27.89 -9.11 11.75
N SER A 32 -27.34 -7.97 12.18
CA SER A 32 -27.79 -6.65 11.70
C SER A 32 -27.03 -6.11 10.47
N ARG A 33 -25.68 -6.22 10.41
CA ARG A 33 -24.86 -5.78 9.25
C ARG A 33 -24.52 -6.92 8.27
N GLY A 34 -24.80 -8.17 8.62
CA GLY A 34 -24.74 -9.29 7.68
C GLY A 34 -25.59 -9.04 6.43
N ARG A 35 -26.69 -8.29 6.54
CA ARG A 35 -27.59 -7.99 5.41
C ARG A 35 -26.97 -7.03 4.38
N ALA A 36 -26.27 -5.98 4.79
CA ALA A 36 -25.64 -5.03 3.85
C ALA A 36 -24.57 -5.72 3.00
N PHE A 37 -23.64 -6.43 3.64
CA PHE A 37 -22.61 -7.21 2.96
C PHE A 37 -23.20 -8.29 2.03
N ILE A 38 -24.35 -8.88 2.39
CA ILE A 38 -25.06 -9.83 1.51
C ILE A 38 -25.62 -9.12 0.29
N LEU A 39 -26.29 -7.97 0.46
CA LEU A 39 -26.85 -7.19 -0.65
C LEU A 39 -25.77 -6.71 -1.62
N GLU A 40 -24.67 -6.14 -1.11
CA GLU A 40 -23.53 -5.70 -1.92
C GLU A 40 -22.87 -6.89 -2.64
N ALA A 41 -22.77 -8.05 -1.99
CA ALA A 41 -22.27 -9.26 -2.63
C ALA A 41 -23.21 -9.79 -3.73
N GLU A 42 -24.52 -9.67 -3.55
CA GLU A 42 -25.52 -10.01 -4.58
C GLU A 42 -25.41 -9.07 -5.78
N GLU A 43 -25.31 -7.76 -5.54
CA GLU A 43 -25.10 -6.74 -6.58
C GLU A 43 -23.80 -6.99 -7.36
N LEU A 44 -22.69 -7.22 -6.67
CA LEU A 44 -21.42 -7.58 -7.32
C LEU A 44 -21.54 -8.86 -8.15
N LEU A 45 -22.26 -9.87 -7.66
CA LEU A 45 -22.46 -11.10 -8.42
C LEU A 45 -23.26 -10.84 -9.70
N GLU A 46 -24.25 -9.94 -9.67
CA GLU A 46 -24.99 -9.52 -10.87
C GLU A 46 -24.10 -8.77 -11.87
N GLU A 47 -23.28 -7.83 -11.39
CA GLU A 47 -22.37 -7.06 -12.24
C GLU A 47 -21.30 -7.93 -12.90
N VAL A 48 -20.73 -8.86 -12.13
CA VAL A 48 -19.56 -9.66 -12.52
C VAL A 48 -19.92 -10.86 -13.41
N ARG A 49 -21.18 -11.33 -13.39
CA ARG A 49 -21.66 -12.47 -14.18
C ARG A 49 -21.60 -12.24 -15.68
N ILE A 50 -21.04 -13.19 -16.41
CA ILE A 50 -20.98 -13.16 -17.87
C ILE A 50 -22.26 -13.77 -18.48
N ASP A 51 -22.80 -13.14 -19.52
CA ASP A 51 -23.71 -13.81 -20.44
C ASP A 51 -22.90 -14.62 -21.47
N TYR A 52 -22.83 -15.93 -21.27
CA TYR A 52 -21.99 -16.82 -22.07
C TYR A 52 -22.40 -16.88 -23.53
N LYS A 53 -23.67 -16.63 -23.86
CA LYS A 53 -24.16 -16.71 -25.25
C LYS A 53 -23.60 -15.58 -26.11
N THR A 54 -23.51 -14.39 -25.54
CA THR A 54 -23.02 -13.18 -26.20
C THR A 54 -21.50 -13.04 -26.04
N ALA A 55 -20.96 -13.32 -24.85
CA ALA A 55 -19.55 -13.14 -24.58
C ALA A 55 -18.65 -14.18 -25.27
N LEU A 56 -19.08 -15.44 -25.33
CA LEU A 56 -18.35 -16.56 -25.92
C LEU A 56 -19.06 -17.08 -27.17
N GLU A 57 -19.52 -16.16 -28.00
CA GLU A 57 -20.23 -16.50 -29.23
C GLU A 57 -19.39 -17.42 -30.13
N GLY A 58 -20.03 -18.46 -30.66
CA GLY A 58 -19.39 -19.46 -31.52
C GLY A 58 -18.52 -20.49 -30.79
N ALA A 59 -18.31 -20.39 -29.47
CA ALA A 59 -17.43 -21.29 -28.71
C ALA A 59 -17.88 -22.76 -28.83
N ASP A 60 -19.17 -23.05 -28.66
CA ASP A 60 -19.71 -24.41 -28.82
C ASP A 60 -19.52 -24.94 -30.26
N GLY A 61 -19.69 -24.07 -31.27
CA GLY A 61 -19.43 -24.42 -32.67
C GLY A 61 -17.98 -24.81 -32.92
N TYR A 62 -17.03 -24.04 -32.39
CA TYR A 62 -15.61 -24.37 -32.46
C TYR A 62 -15.27 -25.64 -31.68
N LEU A 63 -15.83 -25.85 -30.48
CA LEU A 63 -15.63 -27.09 -29.71
C LEU A 63 -16.09 -28.33 -30.49
N HIS A 64 -17.24 -28.26 -31.18
CA HIS A 64 -17.73 -29.33 -32.03
C HIS A 64 -16.83 -29.57 -33.25
N ARG A 65 -16.33 -28.50 -33.89
CA ARG A 65 -15.38 -28.61 -35.02
C ARG A 65 -14.04 -29.18 -34.58
N ILE A 66 -13.49 -28.75 -33.45
CA ILE A 66 -12.26 -29.30 -32.86
C ILE A 66 -12.45 -30.79 -32.59
N LYS A 67 -13.55 -31.18 -31.95
CA LYS A 67 -13.88 -32.59 -31.70
C LYS A 67 -13.91 -33.40 -33.01
N GLY A 68 -14.67 -32.93 -34.00
CA GLY A 68 -14.79 -33.62 -35.29
C GLY A 68 -13.47 -33.74 -36.04
N ALA A 69 -12.67 -32.67 -36.06
CA ALA A 69 -11.34 -32.66 -36.67
C ALA A 69 -10.39 -33.67 -36.01
N VAL A 70 -10.39 -33.75 -34.67
CA VAL A 70 -9.51 -34.68 -33.94
C VAL A 70 -9.97 -36.14 -34.08
N GLU A 71 -11.28 -36.41 -34.13
CA GLU A 71 -11.82 -37.76 -34.35
C GLU A 71 -11.59 -38.30 -35.78
N ALA A 72 -11.42 -37.38 -36.75
CA ALA A 72 -11.13 -37.69 -38.14
C ALA A 72 -9.65 -38.04 -38.41
N VAL A 73 -8.74 -37.85 -37.44
CA VAL A 73 -7.32 -38.17 -37.63
C VAL A 73 -7.11 -39.68 -37.74
N GLU A 74 -6.35 -40.10 -38.74
CA GLU A 74 -5.95 -41.50 -38.93
C GLU A 74 -4.92 -41.92 -37.86
N SER A 75 -5.16 -43.10 -37.26
CA SER A 75 -4.20 -43.71 -36.34
C SER A 75 -2.95 -44.17 -37.10
N HIS A 76 -1.79 -44.17 -36.44
CA HIS A 76 -0.55 -44.68 -37.02
C HIS A 76 0.22 -45.56 -36.03
N ASP A 77 0.99 -46.51 -36.56
CA ASP A 77 1.75 -47.49 -35.77
C ASP A 77 2.92 -46.88 -34.99
N ALA A 78 3.47 -47.68 -34.06
CA ALA A 78 4.54 -47.32 -33.15
C ALA A 78 5.87 -47.00 -33.86
N LEU A 79 6.31 -45.74 -33.75
CA LEU A 79 7.55 -45.22 -34.32
C LEU A 79 8.56 -44.86 -33.21
N PRO A 80 9.87 -44.96 -33.45
CA PRO A 80 10.87 -44.36 -32.57
C PRO A 80 10.64 -42.84 -32.43
N LEU A 81 10.76 -42.31 -31.20
CA LEU A 81 10.40 -40.92 -30.90
C LEU A 81 11.20 -39.91 -31.74
N THR A 82 12.52 -40.10 -31.87
CA THR A 82 13.40 -39.19 -32.65
C THR A 82 13.02 -39.14 -34.12
N ASP A 83 12.69 -40.29 -34.71
CA ASP A 83 12.28 -40.41 -36.10
C ASP A 83 10.90 -39.79 -36.32
N ALA A 84 9.97 -40.03 -35.40
CA ALA A 84 8.62 -39.49 -35.45
C ALA A 84 8.62 -37.95 -35.37
N VAL A 85 9.42 -37.38 -34.45
CA VAL A 85 9.63 -35.93 -34.33
C VAL A 85 10.22 -35.35 -35.62
N SER A 86 11.28 -35.97 -36.17
CA SER A 86 11.92 -35.48 -37.40
C SER A 86 10.97 -35.51 -38.61
N LYS A 87 10.14 -36.56 -38.73
CA LYS A 87 9.13 -36.68 -39.79
C LYS A 87 8.07 -35.58 -39.68
N LEU A 88 7.57 -35.30 -38.48
CA LEU A 88 6.58 -34.23 -38.26
C LEU A 88 7.16 -32.85 -38.53
N GLU A 89 8.36 -32.56 -38.03
CA GLU A 89 9.04 -31.27 -38.23
C GLU A 89 9.30 -31.02 -39.74
N LYS A 90 9.76 -32.02 -40.49
CA LYS A 90 10.01 -31.90 -41.94
C LYS A 90 8.73 -31.73 -42.76
N LYS A 91 7.67 -32.48 -42.43
CA LYS A 91 6.43 -32.51 -43.22
C LYS A 91 5.52 -31.30 -42.97
N HIS A 92 5.42 -30.86 -41.72
CA HIS A 92 4.44 -29.85 -41.30
C HIS A 92 5.05 -28.54 -40.80
N LYS A 93 6.39 -28.46 -40.68
CA LYS A 93 7.12 -27.30 -40.12
C LYS A 93 6.71 -26.93 -38.68
N ILE A 94 6.04 -27.84 -37.97
CA ILE A 94 5.63 -27.67 -36.57
C ILE A 94 6.64 -28.40 -35.67
N LYS A 95 7.10 -27.75 -34.60
CA LYS A 95 8.04 -28.33 -33.64
C LYS A 95 7.30 -28.98 -32.47
N VAL A 96 7.80 -30.14 -32.05
CA VAL A 96 7.25 -30.85 -30.89
C VAL A 96 7.75 -30.18 -29.60
N PRO A 97 6.86 -29.74 -28.68
CA PRO A 97 7.25 -29.08 -27.44
C PRO A 97 7.72 -30.12 -26.40
N LEU A 98 8.88 -30.72 -26.64
CA LEU A 98 9.47 -31.70 -25.73
C LEU A 98 9.97 -31.02 -24.44
N PRO A 99 9.64 -31.56 -23.25
CA PRO A 99 10.19 -31.06 -21.98
C PRO A 99 11.71 -31.30 -21.93
N ASN A 100 12.38 -30.62 -20.99
CA ASN A 100 13.79 -30.84 -20.70
C ASN A 100 13.95 -31.85 -19.54
N PRO A 101 14.99 -32.72 -19.55
CA PRO A 101 15.97 -32.92 -20.61
C PRO A 101 15.33 -33.50 -21.89
N GLN A 102 16.01 -33.37 -23.03
CA GLN A 102 15.52 -33.95 -24.28
C GLN A 102 15.60 -35.49 -24.24
N PRO A 103 14.72 -36.21 -24.96
CA PRO A 103 14.75 -37.66 -24.98
C PRO A 103 16.08 -38.17 -25.55
N PRO A 104 16.61 -39.31 -25.05
CA PRO A 104 17.86 -39.89 -25.55
C PRO A 104 17.69 -40.42 -26.97
N LYS A 105 18.75 -40.36 -27.78
CA LYS A 105 18.75 -40.92 -29.15
C LYS A 105 18.43 -42.43 -29.18
N ASN A 106 18.82 -43.17 -28.14
CA ASN A 106 18.55 -44.59 -27.97
C ASN A 106 17.41 -44.83 -26.96
N SER A 107 16.25 -44.19 -27.13
CA SER A 107 15.09 -44.44 -26.27
C SER A 107 14.43 -45.78 -26.61
N ASN A 108 14.26 -46.66 -25.62
CA ASN A 108 13.62 -47.98 -25.83
C ASN A 108 12.10 -47.91 -26.04
N TYR A 109 11.47 -46.77 -25.75
CA TYR A 109 10.04 -46.56 -25.91
C TYR A 109 9.73 -45.93 -27.27
N LYS A 110 8.58 -46.34 -27.84
CA LYS A 110 8.04 -45.84 -29.11
C LYS A 110 6.84 -44.93 -28.87
N VAL A 111 6.52 -44.10 -29.85
CA VAL A 111 5.34 -43.25 -29.86
C VAL A 111 4.39 -43.68 -30.97
N GLU A 112 3.10 -43.66 -30.67
CA GLU A 112 2.02 -43.96 -31.61
C GLU A 112 0.90 -42.95 -31.42
N PHE A 113 0.01 -42.85 -32.40
CA PHE A 113 -1.18 -42.00 -32.32
C PHE A 113 -2.41 -42.85 -32.58
N SER A 114 -3.36 -42.76 -31.66
CA SER A 114 -4.70 -43.36 -31.74
C SER A 114 -5.75 -42.31 -31.42
N LYS A 115 -6.95 -42.49 -31.97
CA LYS A 115 -8.10 -41.60 -31.72
C LYS A 115 -8.34 -41.43 -30.22
N PRO A 116 -8.63 -40.22 -29.72
CA PRO A 116 -8.88 -40.01 -28.29
C PRO A 116 -9.99 -40.89 -27.73
N ALA A 117 -9.82 -41.36 -26.49
CA ALA A 117 -10.82 -42.19 -25.83
C ALA A 117 -12.06 -41.39 -25.41
N GLN A 118 -11.87 -40.12 -25.02
CA GLN A 118 -12.94 -39.25 -24.55
C GLN A 118 -12.59 -37.77 -24.72
N PHE A 119 -13.62 -36.95 -24.96
CA PHE A 119 -13.55 -35.49 -24.94
C PHE A 119 -14.46 -34.93 -23.85
N ASN A 120 -13.95 -34.02 -23.02
CA ASN A 120 -14.76 -33.32 -22.03
C ASN A 120 -14.35 -31.86 -21.91
N VAL A 121 -15.33 -30.97 -21.80
CA VAL A 121 -15.07 -29.59 -21.40
C VAL A 121 -14.98 -29.55 -19.86
N VAL A 122 -13.99 -28.84 -19.34
CA VAL A 122 -13.75 -28.70 -17.89
C VAL A 122 -13.60 -27.23 -17.49
N GLY A 123 -13.37 -27.01 -16.20
CA GLY A 123 -13.11 -25.69 -15.66
C GLY A 123 -14.36 -24.81 -15.64
N SER A 124 -14.10 -23.50 -15.67
CA SER A 124 -15.08 -22.47 -15.35
C SER A 124 -16.25 -22.36 -16.32
N TYR A 125 -16.05 -22.80 -17.58
CA TYR A 125 -17.06 -22.70 -18.63
C TYR A 125 -18.26 -23.60 -18.31
N VAL A 126 -17.99 -24.86 -17.94
CA VAL A 126 -19.02 -25.84 -17.59
C VAL A 126 -19.74 -25.47 -16.31
N SER A 127 -19.01 -25.02 -15.28
CA SER A 127 -19.60 -24.60 -14.01
C SER A 127 -20.26 -23.22 -14.09
N LYS A 128 -20.13 -22.50 -15.21
CA LYS A 128 -20.58 -21.11 -15.38
C LYS A 128 -20.09 -20.17 -14.27
N THR A 129 -18.81 -20.29 -13.91
CA THR A 129 -18.17 -19.50 -12.82
C THR A 129 -17.14 -18.49 -13.32
N MET A 130 -17.11 -18.16 -14.62
CA MET A 130 -16.31 -17.06 -15.18
C MET A 130 -16.86 -15.68 -14.80
N VAL A 131 -15.95 -14.69 -14.76
CA VAL A 131 -16.21 -13.30 -14.33
C VAL A 131 -15.78 -12.32 -15.42
N LYS A 132 -16.55 -11.24 -15.65
CA LYS A 132 -16.30 -10.30 -16.78
C LYS A 132 -14.88 -9.72 -16.78
N ASN A 133 -14.37 -9.32 -15.63
CA ASN A 133 -13.13 -8.56 -15.49
C ASN A 133 -11.86 -9.44 -15.37
N GLN A 134 -11.95 -10.75 -15.61
CA GLN A 134 -10.76 -11.61 -15.60
C GLN A 134 -9.85 -11.31 -16.80
N LYS A 135 -8.53 -11.44 -16.60
CA LYS A 135 -7.55 -11.16 -17.66
C LYS A 135 -7.57 -12.18 -18.80
N ASP A 136 -7.93 -13.44 -18.50
CA ASP A 136 -7.92 -14.53 -19.47
C ASP A 136 -9.22 -15.34 -19.39
N HIS A 137 -9.94 -15.40 -20.51
CA HIS A 137 -11.17 -16.18 -20.67
C HIS A 137 -10.86 -17.44 -21.46
N SER A 138 -10.51 -18.50 -20.73
CA SER A 138 -10.10 -19.77 -21.31
C SER A 138 -11.16 -20.86 -21.14
N VAL A 139 -11.54 -21.51 -22.23
CA VAL A 139 -12.37 -22.73 -22.22
C VAL A 139 -11.46 -23.94 -22.33
N ASP A 140 -11.45 -24.78 -21.29
CA ASP A 140 -10.55 -25.92 -21.21
C ASP A 140 -11.24 -27.19 -21.76
N MET A 141 -10.66 -27.77 -22.81
CA MET A 141 -11.13 -29.00 -23.45
C MET A 141 -10.12 -30.12 -23.22
N ILE A 142 -10.50 -31.09 -22.40
CA ILE A 142 -9.71 -32.28 -22.11
C ILE A 142 -9.88 -33.31 -23.22
N VAL A 143 -8.74 -33.84 -23.68
CA VAL A 143 -8.63 -34.93 -24.64
C VAL A 143 -7.94 -36.10 -23.96
N VAL A 144 -8.69 -37.16 -23.64
CA VAL A 144 -8.15 -38.32 -22.93
C VAL A 144 -7.41 -39.22 -23.91
N MET A 145 -6.11 -39.41 -23.66
CA MET A 145 -5.31 -40.35 -24.44
C MET A 145 -5.77 -41.80 -24.21
N PRO A 146 -5.81 -42.64 -25.26
CA PRO A 146 -6.17 -44.05 -25.11
C PRO A 146 -5.19 -44.81 -24.22
N LYS A 147 -5.65 -45.86 -23.54
CA LYS A 147 -4.79 -46.67 -22.65
C LYS A 147 -3.77 -47.48 -23.43
N GLU A 148 -4.11 -47.84 -24.66
CA GLU A 148 -3.36 -48.71 -25.56
C GLU A 148 -2.00 -48.11 -25.94
N ILE A 149 -1.93 -46.77 -26.06
CA ILE A 149 -0.70 -46.06 -26.47
C ILE A 149 0.30 -45.86 -25.31
N LEU A 150 -0.10 -46.20 -24.09
CA LEU A 150 0.64 -45.98 -22.85
C LEU A 150 1.03 -47.31 -22.21
N GLN A 151 2.22 -47.35 -21.63
CA GLN A 151 2.76 -48.51 -20.91
C GLN A 151 2.69 -48.27 -19.41
N GLU A 152 2.59 -49.34 -18.62
CA GLU A 152 2.48 -49.25 -17.15
C GLU A 152 3.66 -48.52 -16.50
N LYS A 153 4.86 -48.54 -17.13
CA LYS A 153 6.07 -47.86 -16.63
C LYS A 153 6.30 -46.47 -17.22
N ASP A 154 5.36 -45.92 -17.99
CA ASP A 154 5.52 -44.59 -18.60
C ASP A 154 5.50 -43.43 -17.59
N TYR A 155 5.12 -43.69 -16.34
CA TYR A 155 5.25 -42.72 -15.25
C TYR A 155 6.71 -42.44 -14.87
N LEU A 156 7.69 -43.23 -15.32
CA LEU A 156 9.11 -43.02 -15.05
C LEU A 156 9.80 -42.19 -16.13
N ASP A 157 10.80 -41.40 -15.74
CA ASP A 157 11.78 -40.76 -16.64
C ASP A 157 11.16 -39.94 -17.79
N LEU A 158 10.10 -39.16 -17.51
CA LEU A 158 9.41 -38.27 -18.46
C LEU A 158 8.75 -38.96 -19.68
N ARG A 159 8.72 -40.30 -19.73
CA ARG A 159 8.23 -41.08 -20.89
C ARG A 159 6.82 -40.69 -21.30
N TYR A 160 5.92 -40.63 -20.31
CA TYR A 160 4.54 -40.17 -20.51
C TYR A 160 4.49 -38.75 -21.10
N PHE A 161 5.28 -37.82 -20.60
CA PHE A 161 5.27 -36.43 -21.07
C PHE A 161 5.83 -36.28 -22.49
N TYR A 162 6.79 -37.10 -22.91
CA TYR A 162 7.22 -37.14 -24.31
C TYR A 162 6.12 -37.67 -25.24
N LYS A 163 5.44 -38.77 -24.84
CA LYS A 163 4.29 -39.31 -25.58
C LYS A 163 3.17 -38.27 -25.68
N ARG A 164 2.87 -37.59 -24.57
CA ARG A 164 1.88 -36.51 -24.49
C ARG A 164 2.22 -35.33 -25.40
N ALA A 165 3.47 -34.87 -25.41
CA ALA A 165 3.91 -33.78 -26.29
C ALA A 165 3.83 -34.16 -27.77
N TYR A 166 4.19 -35.40 -28.11
CA TYR A 166 4.02 -35.95 -29.46
C TYR A 166 2.54 -35.99 -29.86
N TYR A 167 1.68 -36.53 -28.99
CA TYR A 167 0.23 -36.62 -29.18
C TYR A 167 -0.41 -35.24 -29.41
N LEU A 168 -0.04 -34.26 -28.58
CA LEU A 168 -0.44 -32.86 -28.75
C LEU A 168 -0.07 -32.32 -30.13
N THR A 169 1.15 -32.60 -30.59
CA THR A 169 1.65 -32.07 -31.85
C THR A 169 0.88 -32.62 -33.04
N VAL A 170 0.55 -33.92 -33.03
CA VAL A 170 -0.30 -34.53 -34.07
C VAL A 170 -1.66 -33.81 -34.13
N ILE A 171 -2.29 -33.59 -32.98
CA ILE A 171 -3.53 -32.80 -32.87
C ILE A 171 -3.34 -31.38 -33.42
N SER A 172 -2.25 -30.70 -33.04
CA SER A 172 -1.95 -29.35 -33.52
C SER A 172 -1.81 -29.28 -35.03
N THR A 173 -1.21 -30.28 -35.68
CA THR A 173 -1.06 -30.30 -37.15
C THR A 173 -2.41 -30.37 -37.87
N THR A 174 -3.36 -31.13 -37.32
CA THR A 174 -4.71 -31.26 -37.88
C THR A 174 -5.50 -29.98 -37.67
N LEU A 175 -5.47 -29.44 -36.44
CA LEU A 175 -6.20 -28.22 -36.11
C LEU A 175 -5.64 -26.99 -36.83
N GLN A 176 -4.34 -26.94 -37.11
CA GLN A 176 -3.76 -25.87 -37.93
C GLN A 176 -4.29 -25.87 -39.37
N LYS A 177 -4.63 -27.05 -39.93
CA LYS A 177 -5.22 -27.15 -41.28
C LYS A 177 -6.69 -26.74 -41.28
N GLU A 178 -7.44 -27.18 -40.28
CA GLU A 178 -8.90 -26.99 -40.18
C GLU A 178 -9.29 -25.59 -39.69
N LEU A 179 -8.57 -25.05 -38.70
CA LEU A 179 -8.94 -23.83 -37.96
C LEU A 179 -7.93 -22.69 -38.16
N GLY A 180 -6.80 -22.93 -38.82
CA GLY A 180 -5.76 -21.90 -38.99
C GLY A 180 -6.19 -20.71 -39.85
N ARG A 181 -7.36 -20.78 -40.52
CA ARG A 181 -7.98 -19.65 -41.24
C ARG A 181 -8.96 -18.85 -40.36
N ASP A 182 -9.45 -19.44 -39.28
CA ASP A 182 -10.49 -18.86 -38.42
C ASP A 182 -9.90 -18.18 -37.18
N GLY A 183 -8.59 -18.34 -36.94
CA GLY A 183 -7.92 -17.83 -35.75
C GLY A 183 -6.46 -18.24 -35.62
N GLN A 184 -5.83 -17.76 -34.56
CA GLN A 184 -4.43 -18.02 -34.23
C GLN A 184 -4.30 -19.26 -33.34
N LEU A 185 -3.38 -20.16 -33.69
CA LEU A 185 -2.97 -21.28 -32.84
C LEU A 185 -1.57 -21.01 -32.25
N SER A 186 -1.45 -21.20 -30.94
CA SER A 186 -0.19 -21.07 -30.21
C SER A 186 -0.05 -22.15 -29.15
N TYR A 187 1.19 -22.49 -28.82
CA TYR A 187 1.48 -23.30 -27.64
C TYR A 187 1.63 -22.41 -26.40
N GLU A 188 1.19 -22.95 -25.28
CA GLU A 188 1.39 -22.37 -23.96
C GLU A 188 1.54 -23.50 -22.92
N TYR A 189 1.99 -23.16 -21.70
CA TYR A 189 2.05 -24.11 -20.60
C TYR A 189 0.78 -24.04 -19.77
N LEU A 190 0.16 -25.19 -19.48
CA LEU A 190 -1.01 -25.24 -18.61
C LEU A 190 -0.64 -24.75 -17.21
N ASN A 191 -1.18 -23.59 -16.81
CA ASN A 191 -0.88 -22.95 -15.53
C ASN A 191 0.64 -22.75 -15.30
N GLY A 192 1.40 -22.48 -16.37
CA GLY A 192 2.84 -22.29 -16.29
C GLY A 192 3.65 -23.57 -16.03
N ASN A 193 3.03 -24.76 -16.00
CA ASN A 193 3.73 -26.03 -15.80
C ASN A 193 4.54 -26.45 -17.04
N PRO A 194 5.89 -26.48 -17.00
CA PRO A 194 6.71 -26.81 -18.15
C PRO A 194 6.51 -28.24 -18.69
N LEU A 195 5.99 -29.16 -17.88
CA LEU A 195 5.69 -30.53 -18.27
C LEU A 195 4.41 -30.66 -19.10
N CYS A 196 3.54 -29.66 -19.04
CA CYS A 196 2.20 -29.71 -19.61
C CYS A 196 2.00 -28.66 -20.70
N PRO A 197 2.70 -28.74 -21.86
CA PRO A 197 2.37 -27.90 -23.01
C PRO A 197 0.93 -28.21 -23.46
N VAL A 198 0.20 -27.17 -23.88
CA VAL A 198 -1.17 -27.24 -24.38
C VAL A 198 -1.31 -26.36 -25.61
N LEU A 199 -2.33 -26.64 -26.41
CA LEU A 199 -2.62 -25.87 -27.62
C LEU A 199 -3.75 -24.88 -27.32
N ALA A 200 -3.48 -23.60 -27.47
CA ALA A 200 -4.47 -22.54 -27.38
C ALA A 200 -4.90 -22.11 -28.79
N PHE A 201 -6.20 -22.16 -29.04
CA PHE A 201 -6.84 -21.59 -30.22
C PHE A 201 -7.55 -20.30 -29.82
N GLN A 202 -7.17 -19.19 -30.46
CA GLN A 202 -7.82 -17.90 -30.30
C GLN A 202 -8.53 -17.53 -31.61
N PRO A 203 -9.87 -17.46 -31.64
CA PRO A 203 -10.62 -17.10 -32.83
C PRO A 203 -10.33 -15.65 -33.23
N GLU A 204 -10.26 -15.38 -34.53
CA GLU A 204 -10.03 -14.03 -35.04
C GLU A 204 -11.30 -13.18 -34.81
N VAL A 205 -11.16 -12.07 -34.11
CA VAL A 205 -12.25 -11.11 -33.93
C VAL A 205 -12.20 -10.15 -35.11
N ALA A 206 -13.28 -10.08 -35.89
CA ALA A 206 -13.42 -9.11 -36.97
C ALA A 206 -13.27 -7.69 -36.37
N LYS A 207 -12.17 -7.02 -36.69
CA LYS A 207 -12.02 -5.60 -36.37
C LYS A 207 -13.13 -4.84 -37.10
N PRO A 208 -13.80 -3.86 -36.47
CA PRO A 208 -14.71 -2.99 -37.20
C PRO A 208 -13.93 -2.33 -38.34
N ALA A 209 -14.49 -2.39 -39.56
CA ALA A 209 -13.90 -1.73 -40.72
C ALA A 209 -13.71 -0.23 -40.43
N GLU A 210 -12.59 0.36 -40.87
CA GLU A 210 -12.28 1.79 -40.71
C GLU A 210 -13.23 2.73 -41.47
N ASN A 211 -14.28 2.21 -42.12
CA ASN A 211 -15.30 3.02 -42.76
C ASN A 211 -16.46 3.22 -41.80
N GLY A 212 -16.65 4.47 -41.37
CA GLY A 212 -17.52 4.90 -40.28
C GLY A 212 -19.03 4.72 -40.46
N GLU A 213 -19.48 3.49 -40.72
CA GLU A 213 -20.87 3.10 -40.54
C GLU A 213 -20.99 2.29 -39.24
N LYS A 214 -21.63 2.93 -38.25
CA LYS A 214 -21.94 2.33 -36.95
C LYS A 214 -23.04 1.28 -37.12
N GLU A 215 -22.71 0.09 -37.62
CA GLU A 215 -23.55 -1.08 -37.40
C GLU A 215 -23.37 -1.60 -35.97
N ALA A 216 -24.49 -1.66 -35.25
CA ALA A 216 -24.59 -1.96 -33.83
C ALA A 216 -24.58 -3.48 -33.52
N THR A 217 -23.58 -4.23 -34.00
CA THR A 217 -23.51 -5.70 -33.84
C THR A 217 -22.31 -6.22 -33.03
N GLY A 218 -21.65 -5.35 -32.25
CA GLY A 218 -20.45 -5.74 -31.47
C GLY A 218 -20.47 -5.42 -29.98
N LYS A 219 -21.62 -5.12 -29.35
CA LYS A 219 -21.69 -4.87 -27.90
C LYS A 219 -21.80 -6.20 -27.14
N GLY A 220 -20.67 -6.74 -26.67
CA GLY A 220 -20.65 -7.81 -25.65
C GLY A 220 -19.73 -9.01 -25.92
N ARG A 221 -19.16 -9.14 -27.12
CA ARG A 221 -18.23 -10.24 -27.46
C ARG A 221 -16.87 -10.03 -26.79
N MET A 222 -16.37 -11.05 -26.09
CA MET A 222 -15.09 -11.00 -25.39
C MET A 222 -14.03 -11.82 -26.13
N ASP A 223 -12.76 -11.42 -25.97
CA ASP A 223 -11.64 -12.24 -26.42
C ASP A 223 -11.54 -13.49 -25.52
N TYR A 224 -11.61 -14.66 -26.13
CA TYR A 224 -11.48 -15.93 -25.42
C TYR A 224 -10.54 -16.88 -26.15
N ARG A 225 -10.03 -17.89 -25.42
CA ARG A 225 -9.22 -18.96 -25.99
C ARG A 225 -9.82 -20.32 -25.67
N ILE A 226 -9.70 -21.26 -26.58
CA ILE A 226 -10.01 -22.67 -26.34
C ILE A 226 -8.69 -23.42 -26.15
N ARG A 227 -8.49 -24.01 -24.98
CA ARG A 227 -7.29 -24.78 -24.65
C ARG A 227 -7.56 -26.26 -24.83
N VAL A 228 -6.84 -26.88 -25.75
CA VAL A 228 -6.89 -28.33 -25.97
C VAL A 228 -5.79 -28.98 -25.13
N ILE A 229 -6.22 -29.82 -24.18
CA ILE A 229 -5.37 -30.37 -23.12
C ILE A 229 -5.40 -31.90 -23.20
N PRO A 230 -4.33 -32.54 -23.71
CA PRO A 230 -4.15 -33.97 -23.58
C PRO A 230 -3.96 -34.37 -22.12
N CYS A 231 -4.61 -35.45 -21.70
CA CYS A 231 -4.46 -36.00 -20.34
C CYS A 231 -4.41 -37.53 -20.32
N ALA A 232 -3.97 -38.07 -19.20
CA ALA A 232 -3.93 -39.50 -18.95
C ALA A 232 -5.32 -40.05 -18.61
N PRO A 233 -5.62 -41.30 -18.97
CA PRO A 233 -6.85 -41.97 -18.54
C PRO A 233 -6.81 -42.34 -17.05
N GLU A 234 -7.99 -42.39 -16.42
CA GLU A 234 -8.14 -42.76 -15.01
C GLU A 234 -7.64 -44.19 -14.75
N GLY A 235 -6.91 -44.36 -13.64
CA GLY A 235 -6.43 -45.65 -13.14
C GLY A 235 -5.26 -46.26 -13.95
N LEU A 236 -4.60 -45.50 -14.83
CA LEU A 236 -3.46 -45.99 -15.61
C LEU A 236 -2.22 -46.27 -14.73
N PHE A 237 -1.89 -45.32 -13.85
CA PHE A 237 -0.70 -45.41 -13.01
C PHE A 237 -1.06 -45.82 -11.58
N PRO A 238 -0.26 -46.69 -10.92
CA PRO A 238 -0.51 -47.08 -9.55
C PRO A 238 -0.42 -45.88 -8.58
N LYS A 239 -1.51 -45.54 -7.90
CA LYS A 239 -1.56 -44.42 -6.94
C LYS A 239 -0.51 -44.52 -5.82
N THR A 240 -0.18 -45.74 -5.39
CA THR A 240 0.87 -46.00 -4.39
C THR A 240 2.27 -45.62 -4.86
N LYS A 241 2.51 -45.59 -6.17
CA LYS A 241 3.80 -45.18 -6.77
C LYS A 241 3.88 -43.67 -7.02
N LEU A 242 2.75 -42.97 -7.03
CA LEU A 242 2.67 -41.51 -7.25
C LEU A 242 2.71 -40.68 -5.95
N GLN A 243 3.11 -41.29 -4.83
CA GLN A 243 3.26 -40.59 -3.54
C GLN A 243 4.32 -39.49 -3.62
N LEU A 244 4.19 -38.46 -2.77
CA LEU A 244 5.10 -37.30 -2.79
C LEU A 244 6.56 -37.66 -2.53
N GLY A 245 6.82 -38.65 -1.65
CA GLY A 245 8.15 -39.13 -1.30
C GLY A 245 8.84 -40.02 -2.35
N ALA A 246 8.13 -40.44 -3.41
CA ALA A 246 8.71 -41.31 -4.41
C ALA A 246 9.61 -40.55 -5.39
N SER A 247 10.75 -41.15 -5.75
CA SER A 247 11.60 -40.66 -6.84
C SER A 247 11.23 -41.34 -8.16
N LEU A 248 10.63 -40.58 -9.09
CA LEU A 248 10.17 -41.08 -10.39
C LEU A 248 11.07 -40.68 -11.57
N ILE A 249 12.04 -39.80 -11.34
CA ILE A 249 13.07 -39.40 -12.31
C ILE A 249 14.40 -39.96 -11.84
N ARG A 250 14.92 -40.97 -12.55
CA ARG A 250 16.19 -41.62 -12.16
C ARG A 250 17.37 -40.89 -12.80
N LYS A 251 18.33 -40.43 -11.98
CA LYS A 251 19.63 -39.95 -12.48
C LYS A 251 20.38 -41.12 -13.12
N ARG A 252 21.06 -40.87 -14.24
CA ARG A 252 21.72 -41.92 -15.07
C ARG A 252 23.13 -42.28 -14.62
N GLU A 253 23.68 -41.59 -13.63
CA GLU A 253 24.96 -41.92 -13.02
C GLU A 253 24.68 -42.87 -11.85
N ALA A 254 24.93 -44.16 -12.06
CA ALA A 254 24.60 -45.24 -11.14
C ALA A 254 25.72 -45.55 -10.13
N ASP A 255 26.70 -44.66 -9.96
CA ASP A 255 27.91 -44.90 -9.14
C ASP A 255 28.09 -43.91 -7.97
N SER A 256 27.08 -43.10 -7.62
CA SER A 256 27.09 -42.32 -6.37
C SER A 256 26.11 -42.92 -5.36
N ASP A 257 26.57 -43.26 -4.16
CA ASP A 257 25.81 -43.74 -2.99
C ASP A 257 24.74 -42.74 -2.45
N ASP A 258 24.33 -41.74 -3.24
CA ASP A 258 23.37 -40.72 -2.84
C ASP A 258 21.93 -41.28 -2.81
N GLU A 259 21.22 -41.03 -1.71
CA GLU A 259 19.82 -41.44 -1.55
C GLU A 259 18.91 -40.80 -2.62
N PRO A 260 17.95 -41.56 -3.19
CA PRO A 260 17.09 -41.07 -4.26
C PRO A 260 16.20 -39.91 -3.79
N HIS A 261 16.41 -38.72 -4.36
CA HIS A 261 15.65 -37.53 -4.00
C HIS A 261 14.18 -37.61 -4.49
N PRO A 262 13.18 -37.28 -3.65
CA PRO A 262 11.76 -37.26 -4.03
C PRO A 262 11.42 -36.25 -5.13
N THR A 263 10.52 -36.63 -6.05
CA THR A 263 10.11 -35.78 -7.19
C THR A 263 8.66 -35.28 -7.04
N ALA A 264 8.33 -34.66 -5.91
CA ALA A 264 6.95 -34.32 -5.51
C ALA A 264 6.14 -33.55 -6.57
N PHE A 265 6.74 -32.57 -7.26
CA PHE A 265 6.06 -31.79 -8.30
C PHE A 265 5.72 -32.63 -9.54
N TYR A 266 6.66 -33.47 -10.00
CA TYR A 266 6.46 -34.39 -11.12
C TYR A 266 5.35 -35.41 -10.78
N ASN A 267 5.42 -36.00 -9.58
CA ASN A 267 4.45 -36.99 -9.11
C ASN A 267 3.05 -36.37 -9.02
N SER A 268 2.95 -35.16 -8.47
CA SER A 268 1.69 -34.42 -8.37
C SER A 268 1.15 -34.02 -9.74
N THR A 269 2.02 -33.71 -10.71
CA THR A 269 1.61 -33.41 -12.09
C THR A 269 0.97 -34.64 -12.74
N LEU A 270 1.61 -35.82 -12.64
CA LEU A 270 1.03 -37.07 -13.14
C LEU A 270 -0.29 -37.41 -12.46
N ALA A 271 -0.36 -37.24 -11.12
CA ALA A 271 -1.59 -37.45 -10.37
C ALA A 271 -2.71 -36.49 -10.83
N ALA A 272 -2.39 -35.21 -11.07
CA ALA A 272 -3.34 -34.23 -11.60
C ALA A 272 -3.86 -34.63 -12.98
N GLU A 273 -2.97 -35.07 -13.88
CA GLU A 273 -3.34 -35.45 -15.25
C GLU A 273 -4.28 -36.64 -15.32
N THR A 274 -4.16 -37.60 -14.39
CA THR A 274 -5.10 -38.71 -14.27
C THR A 274 -6.41 -38.34 -13.57
N SER A 275 -6.49 -37.18 -12.92
CA SER A 275 -7.57 -36.83 -11.99
C SER A 275 -8.54 -35.75 -12.48
N PHE A 276 -8.33 -35.15 -13.67
CA PHE A 276 -9.19 -34.06 -14.19
C PHE A 276 -10.68 -34.40 -14.18
N LEU A 277 -11.06 -35.60 -14.66
CA LEU A 277 -12.46 -36.02 -14.74
C LEU A 277 -13.04 -36.32 -13.35
N SER A 278 -12.26 -36.96 -12.48
CA SER A 278 -12.64 -37.21 -11.09
C SER A 278 -12.90 -35.92 -10.30
N TYR A 279 -12.16 -34.84 -10.56
CA TYR A 279 -12.39 -33.52 -9.97
C TYR A 279 -13.60 -32.82 -10.59
N LEU A 280 -13.80 -32.93 -11.90
CA LEU A 280 -15.03 -32.42 -12.54
C LEU A 280 -16.27 -33.08 -11.93
N LYS A 281 -16.22 -34.40 -11.69
CA LYS A 281 -17.31 -35.14 -11.05
C LYS A 281 -17.59 -34.64 -9.63
N LEU A 282 -16.54 -34.42 -8.83
CA LEU A 282 -16.67 -33.84 -7.48
C LEU A 282 -17.36 -32.48 -7.52
N LEU A 283 -16.84 -31.55 -8.33
CA LEU A 283 -17.37 -30.19 -8.43
C LEU A 283 -18.84 -30.18 -8.90
N ARG A 284 -19.21 -31.03 -9.86
CA ARG A 284 -20.60 -31.16 -10.29
C ARG A 284 -21.51 -31.78 -9.22
N GLN A 285 -21.00 -32.71 -8.41
CA GLN A 285 -21.75 -33.29 -7.31
C GLN A 285 -21.96 -32.25 -6.19
N THR A 286 -20.94 -31.47 -5.83
CA THR A 286 -21.08 -30.42 -4.81
C THR A 286 -21.97 -29.28 -5.27
N GLU A 287 -21.91 -28.90 -6.55
CA GLU A 287 -22.83 -27.93 -7.13
C GLU A 287 -24.30 -28.36 -7.01
N LYS A 288 -24.59 -29.65 -7.19
CA LYS A 288 -25.95 -30.20 -6.99
C LYS A 288 -26.36 -30.26 -5.52
N LYS A 289 -25.41 -30.52 -4.61
CA LYS A 289 -25.66 -30.60 -3.16
C LYS A 289 -25.84 -29.23 -2.51
N CYS A 290 -25.14 -28.19 -2.99
CA CYS A 290 -25.14 -26.85 -2.40
C CYS A 290 -25.39 -25.77 -3.45
N ALA A 291 -26.57 -25.15 -3.41
CA ALA A 291 -26.97 -24.11 -4.37
C ALA A 291 -26.08 -22.86 -4.31
N ALA A 292 -25.56 -22.51 -3.13
CA ALA A 292 -24.70 -21.36 -2.93
C ALA A 292 -23.25 -21.54 -3.44
N PHE A 293 -22.85 -22.77 -3.79
CA PHE A 293 -21.48 -23.12 -4.16
C PHE A 293 -20.94 -22.29 -5.33
N LYS A 294 -21.73 -22.11 -6.40
CA LYS A 294 -21.35 -21.31 -7.57
C LYS A 294 -21.04 -19.86 -7.22
N ASN A 295 -21.94 -19.24 -6.46
CA ASN A 295 -21.79 -17.85 -6.02
C ASN A 295 -20.58 -17.70 -5.07
N ALA A 296 -20.35 -18.67 -4.17
CA ALA A 296 -19.17 -18.68 -3.31
C ALA A 296 -17.85 -18.78 -4.12
N CYS A 297 -17.84 -19.58 -5.19
CA CYS A 297 -16.68 -19.67 -6.10
C CYS A 297 -16.46 -18.38 -6.89
N LEU A 298 -17.52 -17.67 -7.28
CA LEU A 298 -17.43 -16.35 -7.92
C LEU A 298 -16.81 -15.32 -6.97
N LEU A 299 -17.29 -15.25 -5.72
CA LEU A 299 -16.70 -14.37 -4.69
C LEU A 299 -15.22 -14.70 -4.44
N GLY A 300 -14.90 -15.99 -4.28
CA GLY A 300 -13.51 -16.45 -4.11
C GLY A 300 -12.61 -16.08 -5.28
N ARG A 301 -13.11 -16.19 -6.52
CA ARG A 301 -12.36 -15.77 -7.71
C ARG A 301 -12.11 -14.27 -7.72
N THR A 302 -13.14 -13.46 -7.46
CA THR A 302 -12.98 -12.00 -7.38
C THR A 302 -11.94 -11.66 -6.32
N TRP A 303 -12.01 -12.27 -5.14
CA TRP A 303 -11.05 -12.07 -4.06
C TRP A 303 -9.60 -12.39 -4.45
N LEU A 304 -9.37 -13.55 -5.09
CA LEU A 304 -8.05 -13.96 -5.58
C LEU A 304 -7.51 -13.00 -6.65
N GLN A 305 -8.36 -12.57 -7.59
CA GLN A 305 -7.98 -11.65 -8.66
C GLN A 305 -7.56 -10.28 -8.13
N GLN A 306 -8.26 -9.74 -7.14
CA GLN A 306 -7.86 -8.46 -6.54
C GLN A 306 -6.50 -8.53 -5.82
N ARG A 307 -6.02 -9.73 -5.48
CA ARG A 307 -4.74 -9.97 -4.81
C ARG A 307 -3.66 -10.52 -5.74
N GLY A 308 -3.94 -10.60 -7.05
CA GLY A 308 -2.99 -11.06 -8.06
C GLY A 308 -2.75 -12.57 -8.09
N PHE A 309 -3.51 -13.36 -7.32
CA PHE A 309 -3.38 -14.82 -7.30
C PHE A 309 -4.05 -15.48 -8.50
N GLY A 310 -3.44 -16.57 -8.96
CA GLY A 310 -3.96 -17.37 -10.06
C GLY A 310 -3.50 -18.82 -9.99
N GLY A 311 -4.04 -19.65 -10.87
CA GLY A 311 -3.66 -21.06 -10.97
C GLY A 311 -2.24 -21.26 -11.50
N ASP A 312 -1.65 -20.24 -12.13
CA ASP A 312 -0.29 -20.25 -12.68
C ASP A 312 0.77 -20.32 -11.57
N ILE A 313 1.84 -21.09 -11.78
CA ILE A 313 3.01 -21.16 -10.89
C ILE A 313 3.60 -19.76 -10.62
N SER A 314 3.63 -18.90 -11.65
CA SER A 314 4.10 -17.52 -11.52
C SER A 314 3.17 -16.65 -10.68
N LYS A 315 1.87 -16.95 -10.63
CA LYS A 315 0.84 -16.19 -9.87
C LYS A 315 0.50 -16.85 -8.53
N GLY A 316 1.46 -17.59 -7.98
CA GLY A 316 1.37 -18.20 -6.66
C GLY A 316 0.75 -19.60 -6.62
N GLY A 317 0.24 -20.13 -7.74
CA GLY A 317 -0.20 -21.52 -7.87
C GLY A 317 -1.54 -21.87 -7.22
N PHE A 318 -2.30 -20.89 -6.75
CA PHE A 318 -3.59 -21.06 -6.08
C PHE A 318 -4.65 -20.17 -6.75
N GLY A 319 -5.47 -20.79 -7.60
CA GLY A 319 -6.48 -20.09 -8.39
C GLY A 319 -7.90 -20.54 -8.08
N HIS A 320 -8.78 -20.30 -9.04
CA HIS A 320 -10.20 -20.61 -8.92
C HIS A 320 -10.49 -22.12 -8.82
N PHE A 321 -9.66 -22.96 -9.43
CA PHE A 321 -9.80 -24.41 -9.36
C PHE A 321 -9.47 -24.91 -7.95
N GLU A 322 -8.31 -24.52 -7.42
CA GLU A 322 -7.86 -24.87 -6.07
C GLU A 322 -8.85 -24.37 -5.02
N TRP A 323 -9.36 -23.14 -5.18
CA TRP A 323 -10.42 -22.59 -4.33
C TRP A 323 -11.69 -23.45 -4.34
N ALA A 324 -12.21 -23.78 -5.53
CA ALA A 324 -13.44 -24.54 -5.69
C ALA A 324 -13.31 -25.98 -5.18
N VAL A 325 -12.18 -26.64 -5.43
CA VAL A 325 -11.92 -28.00 -4.93
C VAL A 325 -11.76 -27.99 -3.42
N MET A 326 -11.00 -27.06 -2.84
CA MET A 326 -10.89 -26.95 -1.39
C MET A 326 -12.26 -26.72 -0.73
N LEU A 327 -13.10 -25.84 -1.30
CA LEU A 327 -14.45 -25.60 -0.79
C LEU A 327 -15.32 -26.87 -0.91
N ALA A 328 -15.22 -27.59 -2.02
CA ALA A 328 -15.92 -28.86 -2.22
C ALA A 328 -15.48 -29.92 -1.19
N LEU A 329 -14.17 -30.02 -0.91
CA LEU A 329 -13.63 -30.94 0.09
C LEU A 329 -14.07 -30.56 1.51
N LEU A 330 -14.12 -29.27 1.86
CA LEU A 330 -14.63 -28.82 3.15
C LEU A 330 -16.13 -29.10 3.35
N LEU A 331 -16.90 -29.17 2.25
CA LEU A 331 -18.33 -29.52 2.26
C LEU A 331 -18.60 -31.04 2.28
N ASP A 332 -17.67 -31.85 1.74
CA ASP A 332 -17.85 -33.30 1.57
C ASP A 332 -17.09 -34.13 2.62
N SER A 333 -15.96 -33.62 3.11
CA SER A 333 -15.09 -34.29 4.09
C SER A 333 -15.08 -33.57 5.44
N GLY A 334 -15.37 -34.33 6.48
CA GLY A 334 -15.19 -33.94 7.88
C GLY A 334 -13.86 -34.42 8.42
N ASN A 335 -13.09 -33.55 9.07
CA ASN A 335 -11.96 -34.04 9.85
C ASN A 335 -12.44 -34.82 11.08
N LYS A 336 -11.73 -35.91 11.39
CA LYS A 336 -11.79 -36.82 12.56
C LYS A 336 -13.12 -37.51 12.91
N MET A 337 -14.29 -36.93 12.61
CA MET A 337 -15.60 -37.45 13.04
C MET A 337 -16.57 -37.77 11.89
N GLY A 338 -16.15 -37.68 10.62
CA GLY A 338 -17.01 -38.02 9.48
C GLY A 338 -18.18 -37.06 9.21
N HIS A 339 -18.24 -35.92 9.89
CA HIS A 339 -19.22 -34.85 9.66
C HIS A 339 -18.60 -33.69 8.86
N ALA A 340 -19.24 -33.29 7.75
CA ALA A 340 -18.78 -32.18 6.92
C ALA A 340 -18.40 -30.94 7.75
N SER A 341 -17.21 -30.37 7.50
CA SER A 341 -16.71 -29.19 8.22
C SER A 341 -17.54 -27.93 7.94
N LEU A 342 -18.28 -27.90 6.83
CA LEU A 342 -19.22 -26.85 6.46
C LEU A 342 -20.58 -27.46 6.09
N SER A 343 -21.67 -26.80 6.49
CA SER A 343 -23.03 -27.21 6.10
C SER A 343 -23.34 -26.76 4.66
N THR A 344 -24.08 -27.60 3.91
CA THR A 344 -24.57 -27.28 2.56
C THR A 344 -25.70 -26.24 2.56
N SER A 345 -26.27 -25.93 3.73
CA SER A 345 -27.34 -24.92 3.89
C SER A 345 -26.84 -23.47 4.04
N LEU A 346 -25.52 -23.25 4.07
CA LEU A 346 -24.92 -21.93 4.24
C LEU A 346 -25.07 -21.06 2.98
N SER A 347 -25.12 -19.74 3.18
CA SER A 347 -25.12 -18.76 2.09
C SER A 347 -23.74 -18.64 1.42
N SER A 348 -23.68 -18.02 0.24
CA SER A 348 -22.42 -17.80 -0.48
C SER A 348 -21.42 -16.95 0.31
N THR A 349 -21.91 -15.93 1.02
CA THR A 349 -21.07 -15.08 1.87
C THR A 349 -20.56 -15.82 3.11
N GLN A 350 -21.37 -16.70 3.71
CA GLN A 350 -20.94 -17.54 4.83
C GLN A 350 -19.89 -18.56 4.40
N LEU A 351 -20.07 -19.22 3.25
CA LEU A 351 -19.08 -20.13 2.67
C LEU A 351 -17.75 -19.42 2.39
N PHE A 352 -17.81 -18.22 1.80
CA PHE A 352 -16.63 -17.39 1.57
C PHE A 352 -15.92 -17.03 2.89
N LYS A 353 -16.66 -16.53 3.89
CA LYS A 353 -16.10 -16.18 5.22
C LYS A 353 -15.44 -17.39 5.88
N ALA A 354 -16.08 -18.55 5.82
CA ALA A 354 -15.56 -19.76 6.43
C ALA A 354 -14.26 -20.25 5.76
N GLN A 355 -14.17 -20.19 4.43
CA GLN A 355 -12.94 -20.54 3.72
C GLN A 355 -11.80 -19.55 3.97
N ILE A 356 -12.07 -18.24 4.02
CA ILE A 356 -11.09 -17.23 4.43
C ILE A 356 -10.59 -17.49 5.85
N GLN A 357 -11.49 -17.81 6.77
CA GLN A 357 -11.13 -18.13 8.15
C GLN A 357 -10.24 -19.38 8.23
N PHE A 358 -10.55 -20.42 7.45
CA PHE A 358 -9.72 -21.60 7.32
C PHE A 358 -8.31 -21.27 6.82
N LEU A 359 -8.20 -20.51 5.71
CA LEU A 359 -6.93 -20.05 5.14
C LEU A 359 -6.12 -19.16 6.10
N SER A 360 -6.79 -18.39 6.96
CA SER A 360 -6.13 -17.48 7.93
C SER A 360 -5.46 -18.20 9.11
N VAL A 361 -5.89 -19.44 9.41
CA VAL A 361 -5.38 -20.23 10.54
C VAL A 361 -4.43 -21.32 10.08
N MET A 362 -4.73 -21.96 8.95
CA MET A 362 -3.89 -23.03 8.41
C MET A 362 -2.70 -22.45 7.67
N ASN A 363 -1.50 -22.78 8.14
CA ASN A 363 -0.25 -22.48 7.44
C ASN A 363 0.26 -23.74 6.74
N PHE A 364 -0.04 -23.85 5.44
CA PHE A 364 0.29 -25.00 4.61
C PHE A 364 1.80 -25.24 4.43
N SER A 365 2.64 -24.24 4.75
CA SER A 365 4.10 -24.33 4.67
C SER A 365 4.75 -24.83 5.96
N GLU A 366 4.00 -24.91 7.06
CA GLU A 366 4.48 -25.43 8.35
C GLU A 366 3.88 -26.79 8.68
N LYS A 367 2.64 -27.05 8.23
CA LYS A 367 1.93 -28.32 8.46
C LYS A 367 1.10 -28.70 7.23
N PRO A 368 1.06 -29.98 6.85
CA PRO A 368 0.24 -30.46 5.74
C PRO A 368 -1.24 -30.39 6.13
N CYS A 369 -2.06 -29.98 5.17
CA CYS A 369 -3.51 -30.06 5.29
C CYS A 369 -4.00 -31.29 4.53
N VAL A 370 -4.61 -32.25 5.24
CA VAL A 370 -5.10 -33.50 4.65
C VAL A 370 -6.62 -33.54 4.71
N PHE A 371 -7.25 -33.84 3.58
CA PHE A 371 -8.69 -34.10 3.45
C PHE A 371 -8.93 -35.60 3.30
N GLY A 372 -9.54 -36.22 4.32
CA GLY A 372 -9.83 -37.67 4.43
C GLY A 372 -8.93 -38.38 5.46
N PRO A 373 -8.83 -39.73 5.44
CA PRO A 373 -8.08 -40.48 6.47
C PRO A 373 -6.62 -40.04 6.57
N GLU A 374 -6.12 -39.88 7.80
CA GLU A 374 -4.75 -39.41 8.08
C GLU A 374 -3.71 -40.40 7.53
N ASN A 375 -2.71 -39.86 6.80
CA ASN A 375 -1.47 -40.55 6.45
C ASN A 375 -0.34 -39.92 7.28
N SER A 376 0.39 -40.71 8.05
CA SER A 376 1.42 -40.25 9.02
C SER A 376 2.70 -39.69 8.40
N ASP A 377 2.93 -39.90 7.10
CA ASP A 377 4.26 -39.71 6.49
C ASP A 377 4.37 -38.44 5.63
N LEU A 378 3.41 -37.52 5.72
CA LEU A 378 3.36 -36.30 4.89
C LEU A 378 4.14 -35.12 5.48
N ASP A 379 4.43 -35.15 6.79
CA ASP A 379 5.18 -34.08 7.48
C ASP A 379 6.62 -33.99 6.96
N ASP A 380 7.24 -35.12 6.61
CA ASP A 380 8.62 -35.21 6.11
C ASP A 380 8.79 -34.58 4.70
N HIS A 381 7.70 -34.23 4.03
CA HIS A 381 7.73 -33.72 2.65
C HIS A 381 7.41 -32.23 2.53
N ILE A 382 7.16 -31.53 3.64
CA ILE A 382 6.86 -30.09 3.64
C ILE A 382 8.00 -29.26 3.03
N GLU A 383 9.25 -29.73 3.15
CA GLU A 383 10.41 -29.07 2.55
C GLU A 383 10.31 -28.94 1.02
N SER A 384 9.56 -29.83 0.36
CA SER A 384 9.35 -29.81 -1.08
C SER A 384 8.33 -28.74 -1.54
N GLY A 385 7.52 -28.24 -0.60
CA GLY A 385 6.50 -27.22 -0.83
C GLY A 385 5.28 -27.39 0.08
N PRO A 386 4.33 -26.42 0.04
CA PRO A 386 3.09 -26.51 0.81
C PRO A 386 2.23 -27.70 0.36
N ILE A 387 1.52 -28.31 1.32
CA ILE A 387 0.76 -29.54 1.10
C ILE A 387 -0.73 -29.33 1.43
N ILE A 388 -1.57 -29.52 0.42
CA ILE A 388 -3.03 -29.63 0.53
C ILE A 388 -3.43 -30.95 -0.13
N TYR A 389 -3.56 -32.00 0.66
CA TYR A 389 -3.65 -33.37 0.19
C TYR A 389 -5.09 -33.87 0.12
N ASP A 390 -5.51 -34.33 -1.06
CA ASP A 390 -6.75 -35.09 -1.26
C ASP A 390 -6.45 -36.59 -1.22
N SER A 391 -6.80 -37.23 -0.12
CA SER A 391 -6.53 -38.66 0.10
C SER A 391 -7.29 -39.59 -0.86
N ALA A 392 -8.48 -39.22 -1.34
CA ALA A 392 -9.25 -40.08 -2.25
C ALA A 392 -8.57 -40.20 -3.63
N ARG A 393 -7.93 -39.11 -4.06
CA ARG A 393 -7.23 -39.03 -5.34
C ARG A 393 -5.72 -39.19 -5.21
N GLN A 394 -5.18 -39.16 -3.99
CA GLN A 394 -3.74 -39.16 -3.69
C GLN A 394 -3.01 -38.05 -4.45
N HIS A 395 -3.55 -36.83 -4.35
CA HIS A 395 -3.06 -35.67 -5.09
C HIS A 395 -2.86 -34.47 -4.17
N ASN A 396 -1.71 -33.80 -4.29
CA ASN A 396 -1.46 -32.52 -3.62
C ASN A 396 -1.96 -31.36 -4.50
N LEU A 397 -3.00 -30.67 -4.07
CA LEU A 397 -3.57 -29.50 -4.75
C LEU A 397 -2.63 -28.29 -4.75
N ALA A 398 -1.77 -28.16 -3.73
CA ALA A 398 -0.86 -27.03 -3.57
C ALA A 398 0.49 -27.21 -4.28
N PHE A 399 0.66 -28.25 -5.10
CA PHE A 399 1.96 -28.59 -5.70
C PHE A 399 2.59 -27.47 -6.56
N LYS A 400 1.78 -26.55 -7.08
CA LYS A 400 2.23 -25.37 -7.84
C LYS A 400 2.67 -24.20 -6.96
N MET A 401 2.24 -24.17 -5.70
CA MET A 401 2.53 -23.08 -4.79
C MET A 401 3.98 -23.17 -4.30
N GLY A 402 4.63 -22.02 -4.18
CA GLY A 402 5.88 -21.89 -3.41
C GLY A 402 5.60 -21.63 -1.94
N ALA A 403 6.58 -21.88 -1.08
CA ALA A 403 6.45 -21.56 0.35
C ALA A 403 6.18 -20.06 0.57
N TRP A 404 6.72 -19.18 -0.29
CA TRP A 404 6.47 -17.74 -0.27
C TRP A 404 5.06 -17.35 -0.72
N SER A 405 4.47 -18.05 -1.71
CA SER A 405 3.11 -17.76 -2.16
C SER A 405 2.07 -18.26 -1.17
N ALA A 406 2.32 -19.39 -0.51
CA ALA A 406 1.49 -19.88 0.60
C ALA A 406 1.53 -18.93 1.81
N ALA A 407 2.71 -18.42 2.17
CA ALA A 407 2.84 -17.42 3.22
C ALA A 407 2.09 -16.11 2.89
N LEU A 408 2.19 -15.64 1.64
CA LEU A 408 1.44 -14.45 1.18
C LEU A 408 -0.08 -14.69 1.19
N LEU A 409 -0.55 -15.86 0.73
CA LEU A 409 -1.98 -16.21 0.76
C LEU A 409 -2.51 -16.24 2.20
N HIS A 410 -1.75 -16.86 3.12
CA HIS A 410 -2.08 -16.90 4.54
C HIS A 410 -2.16 -15.50 5.15
N GLN A 411 -1.23 -14.61 4.78
CA GLN A 411 -1.25 -13.22 5.24
C GLN A 411 -2.46 -12.44 4.71
N HIS A 412 -2.79 -12.55 3.42
CA HIS A 412 -4.01 -11.92 2.87
C HIS A 412 -5.29 -12.46 3.50
N ALA A 413 -5.33 -13.75 3.84
CA ALA A 413 -6.45 -14.35 4.54
C ALA A 413 -6.58 -13.79 5.97
N LYS A 414 -5.46 -13.56 6.69
CA LYS A 414 -5.46 -12.87 8.00
C LYS A 414 -5.98 -11.44 7.91
N TRP A 415 -5.52 -10.65 6.94
CA TRP A 415 -6.01 -9.29 6.74
C TRP A 415 -7.50 -9.27 6.41
N THR A 416 -7.94 -10.13 5.49
CA THR A 416 -9.36 -10.22 5.12
C THR A 416 -10.20 -10.66 6.32
N ARG A 417 -9.72 -11.60 7.14
CA ARG A 417 -10.41 -11.99 8.37
C ARG A 417 -10.53 -10.83 9.37
N SER A 418 -9.49 -10.01 9.53
CA SER A 418 -9.53 -8.82 10.38
C SER A 418 -10.62 -7.85 9.91
N VAL A 419 -10.68 -7.56 8.61
CA VAL A 419 -11.74 -6.73 7.99
C VAL A 419 -13.13 -7.31 8.27
N LEU A 420 -13.32 -8.60 8.03
CA LEU A 420 -14.63 -9.26 8.19
C LEU A 420 -15.07 -9.37 9.66
N SER A 421 -14.12 -9.30 10.60
CA SER A 421 -14.37 -9.28 12.04
C SER A 421 -14.65 -7.88 12.60
N ASP A 422 -14.14 -6.84 11.95
CA ASP A 422 -14.36 -5.46 12.36
C ASP A 422 -15.76 -5.00 11.93
N SER A 423 -16.64 -4.77 12.90
CA SER A 423 -18.00 -4.33 12.66
C SER A 423 -18.12 -2.82 12.40
N SER A 424 -17.07 -2.04 12.66
CA SER A 424 -17.08 -0.58 12.61
C SER A 424 -16.72 -0.01 11.22
N VAL A 425 -16.04 -0.79 10.39
CA VAL A 425 -15.53 -0.39 9.07
C VAL A 425 -16.32 -1.07 7.94
N ASP A 426 -16.28 -0.47 6.75
CA ASP A 426 -16.75 -1.12 5.52
C ASP A 426 -15.96 -2.42 5.26
N GLN A 427 -16.68 -3.53 5.21
CA GLN A 427 -16.10 -4.85 4.98
C GLN A 427 -16.02 -5.21 3.50
N PHE A 428 -16.83 -4.58 2.65
CA PHE A 428 -17.07 -5.02 1.28
C PHE A 428 -16.01 -4.46 0.32
N THR A 429 -15.84 -3.14 0.31
CA THR A 429 -14.91 -2.46 -0.61
C THR A 429 -13.47 -2.97 -0.45
N PRO A 430 -12.91 -3.11 0.77
CA PRO A 430 -11.57 -3.67 0.94
C PRO A 430 -11.46 -5.15 0.54
N THR A 431 -12.55 -5.90 0.62
CA THR A 431 -12.51 -7.34 0.31
C THR A 431 -12.53 -7.60 -1.19
N PHE A 432 -13.42 -6.94 -1.94
CA PHE A 432 -13.72 -7.29 -3.34
C PHE A 432 -13.45 -6.20 -4.36
N ILE A 433 -13.35 -4.92 -3.95
CA ILE A 433 -13.21 -3.78 -4.88
C ILE A 433 -11.76 -3.31 -4.95
N LEU A 434 -11.08 -3.16 -3.80
CA LEU A 434 -9.72 -2.65 -3.77
C LEU A 434 -8.71 -3.67 -4.29
N ARG A 435 -7.99 -3.28 -5.34
CA ARG A 435 -6.81 -3.99 -5.86
C ARG A 435 -5.65 -3.92 -4.86
N ALA A 436 -5.26 -5.09 -4.34
CA ALA A 436 -4.14 -5.31 -3.44
C ALA A 436 -2.90 -5.88 -4.15
N ASP A 437 -2.98 -6.10 -5.47
CA ASP A 437 -1.93 -6.67 -6.33
C ASP A 437 -0.83 -5.67 -6.75
N VAL A 438 -0.86 -4.44 -6.24
CA VAL A 438 0.15 -3.42 -6.51
C VAL A 438 1.31 -3.59 -5.51
N PRO A 439 2.51 -4.05 -5.95
CA PRO A 439 3.57 -4.44 -5.02
C PRO A 439 4.02 -3.29 -4.12
N THR A 440 4.19 -2.08 -4.66
CA THR A 440 4.65 -0.88 -3.93
C THR A 440 3.77 -0.45 -2.76
N HIS A 441 2.52 -0.92 -2.72
CA HIS A 441 1.64 -0.72 -1.56
C HIS A 441 1.77 -1.84 -0.52
N THR A 442 2.30 -3.00 -0.88
CA THR A 442 2.34 -4.20 -0.03
C THR A 442 3.71 -4.41 0.62
N PHE A 443 4.80 -4.25 -0.12
CA PHE A 443 6.17 -4.51 0.35
C PHE A 443 6.96 -3.22 0.54
N ASP A 444 7.89 -3.23 1.50
CA ASP A 444 8.70 -2.07 1.86
C ASP A 444 10.01 -1.99 1.05
N LEU A 445 10.59 -3.14 0.71
CA LEU A 445 11.82 -3.25 -0.07
C LEU A 445 11.61 -4.21 -1.24
N PHE A 446 12.17 -3.83 -2.39
CA PHE A 446 12.23 -4.67 -3.58
C PHE A 446 13.68 -4.89 -4.00
N ALA A 447 14.01 -6.11 -4.39
CA ALA A 447 15.25 -6.45 -5.05
C ALA A 447 14.95 -7.17 -6.37
N HIS A 448 15.55 -6.70 -7.46
CA HIS A 448 15.56 -7.43 -8.73
C HIS A 448 16.86 -8.18 -8.85
N LEU A 449 16.75 -9.50 -9.04
CA LEU A 449 17.87 -10.38 -9.28
C LEU A 449 17.92 -10.72 -10.78
N ASN A 450 18.98 -10.30 -11.45
CA ASN A 450 19.28 -10.69 -12.82
C ASN A 450 19.88 -12.11 -12.81
N TYR A 451 19.13 -13.08 -13.31
CA TYR A 451 19.53 -14.49 -13.24
C TYR A 451 20.28 -14.99 -14.49
N SER A 452 20.43 -14.17 -15.55
CA SER A 452 21.01 -14.60 -16.84
C SER A 452 22.36 -15.29 -16.69
N ASP A 453 23.23 -14.69 -15.89
CA ASP A 453 24.64 -15.09 -15.77
C ASP A 453 24.84 -16.07 -14.60
N VAL A 454 24.00 -15.95 -13.57
CA VAL A 454 24.07 -16.72 -12.32
C VAL A 454 23.38 -18.09 -12.41
N LEU A 455 22.37 -18.25 -13.28
CA LEU A 455 21.53 -19.46 -13.30
C LEU A 455 22.35 -20.73 -13.57
N ASN A 456 23.34 -20.67 -14.47
CA ASN A 456 24.19 -21.81 -14.76
C ASN A 456 25.15 -22.13 -13.62
N ASP A 457 25.70 -21.12 -12.95
CA ASP A 457 26.68 -21.31 -11.89
C ASP A 457 26.06 -21.91 -10.60
N VAL A 458 24.80 -21.56 -10.31
CA VAL A 458 24.12 -21.97 -9.06
C VAL A 458 23.32 -23.27 -9.20
N ILE A 459 22.75 -23.50 -10.38
CA ILE A 459 21.87 -24.66 -10.64
C ILE A 459 22.58 -25.73 -11.48
N GLY A 460 23.51 -25.35 -12.36
CA GLY A 460 24.09 -26.29 -13.33
C GLY A 460 23.04 -26.87 -14.28
N GLU A 461 23.28 -28.08 -14.77
CA GLU A 461 22.35 -28.88 -15.60
C GLU A 461 21.43 -29.78 -14.76
N ASP A 462 21.04 -29.34 -13.55
CA ASP A 462 20.09 -30.10 -12.72
C ASP A 462 18.64 -29.91 -13.19
N PHE A 463 18.06 -30.99 -13.73
CA PHE A 463 16.65 -31.05 -14.16
C PHE A 463 15.77 -31.88 -13.21
N SER A 464 16.27 -32.24 -12.03
CA SER A 464 15.52 -33.04 -11.05
C SER A 464 14.21 -32.37 -10.62
N GLU A 465 14.22 -31.06 -10.41
CA GLU A 465 13.03 -30.26 -10.10
C GLU A 465 12.35 -29.75 -11.39
N SER A 466 11.22 -30.37 -11.72
CA SER A 466 10.54 -30.17 -13.01
C SER A 466 9.72 -28.87 -13.11
N ARG A 467 9.59 -28.08 -12.02
CA ARG A 467 9.05 -26.70 -12.08
C ARG A 467 9.90 -25.75 -12.95
N GLY A 468 11.17 -26.11 -13.17
CA GLY A 468 12.10 -25.35 -13.98
C GLY A 468 13.17 -24.63 -13.16
N ARG A 469 14.27 -24.29 -13.83
CA ARG A 469 15.49 -23.76 -13.22
C ARG A 469 15.29 -22.42 -12.52
N ILE A 470 14.43 -21.54 -13.07
CA ILE A 470 14.12 -20.23 -12.47
C ILE A 470 13.42 -20.42 -11.12
N TRP A 471 12.47 -21.35 -11.05
CA TRP A 471 11.78 -21.65 -9.80
C TRP A 471 12.72 -22.26 -8.76
N GLN A 472 13.63 -23.17 -9.18
CA GLN A 472 14.67 -23.74 -8.31
C GLN A 472 15.57 -22.66 -7.71
N LEU A 473 16.03 -21.71 -8.54
CA LEU A 473 16.82 -20.56 -8.07
C LEU A 473 16.02 -19.74 -7.05
N GLY A 474 14.76 -19.41 -7.36
CA GLY A 474 13.88 -18.71 -6.43
C GLY A 474 13.69 -19.45 -5.10
N SER A 475 13.56 -20.78 -5.13
CA SER A 475 13.45 -21.61 -3.92
C SER A 475 14.71 -21.59 -3.06
N LYS A 476 15.90 -21.71 -3.67
CA LYS A 476 17.18 -21.56 -2.97
C LYS A 476 17.33 -20.17 -2.35
N VAL A 477 17.05 -19.11 -3.11
CA VAL A 477 17.07 -17.72 -2.64
C VAL A 477 16.09 -17.53 -1.46
N TYR A 478 14.86 -18.00 -1.59
CA TYR A 478 13.85 -17.90 -0.53
C TYR A 478 14.32 -18.59 0.75
N ARG A 479 14.88 -19.80 0.67
CA ARG A 479 15.33 -20.56 1.85
C ARG A 479 16.44 -19.82 2.59
N VAL A 480 17.43 -19.30 1.86
CA VAL A 480 18.54 -18.53 2.43
C VAL A 480 18.02 -17.25 3.08
N LEU A 481 17.17 -16.48 2.39
CA LEU A 481 16.64 -15.23 2.92
C LEU A 481 15.67 -15.44 4.08
N LYS A 482 14.84 -16.49 4.05
CA LYS A 482 13.93 -16.83 5.16
C LYS A 482 14.74 -17.10 6.44
N ARG A 483 15.84 -17.84 6.34
CA ARG A 483 16.74 -18.07 7.49
C ARG A 483 17.50 -16.81 7.93
N ALA A 484 17.80 -15.89 7.02
CA ALA A 484 18.50 -14.66 7.36
C ALA A 484 17.59 -13.59 8.00
N LEU A 485 16.33 -13.47 7.56
CA LEU A 485 15.46 -12.33 7.88
C LEU A 485 14.20 -12.68 8.69
N VAL A 486 13.74 -13.93 8.64
CA VAL A 486 12.48 -14.40 9.27
C VAL A 486 12.78 -15.43 10.37
N ASP A 487 14.03 -15.53 10.81
CA ASP A 487 14.39 -16.47 11.87
C ASP A 487 13.86 -15.98 13.23
N LYS A 488 13.08 -16.84 13.88
CA LYS A 488 12.47 -16.57 15.18
C LYS A 488 13.51 -16.51 16.30
N GLU A 489 14.62 -17.23 16.17
CA GLU A 489 15.68 -17.29 17.18
C GLU A 489 16.50 -16.01 17.21
N LEU A 490 16.78 -15.45 16.02
CA LEU A 490 17.48 -14.17 15.86
C LEU A 490 16.56 -12.96 16.09
N GLY A 491 15.24 -13.19 16.09
CA GLY A 491 14.20 -12.18 16.11
C GLY A 491 13.86 -11.71 14.69
N GLU A 492 12.58 -11.81 14.33
CA GLU A 492 12.08 -11.53 12.98
C GLU A 492 12.36 -10.07 12.55
N ARG A 493 13.10 -9.89 11.45
CA ARG A 493 13.33 -8.58 10.79
C ARG A 493 12.30 -8.32 9.70
N ALA A 494 11.84 -9.38 9.05
CA ALA A 494 10.79 -9.36 8.04
C ALA A 494 9.65 -10.28 8.46
N ARG A 495 8.41 -9.85 8.22
CA ARG A 495 7.20 -10.65 8.42
C ARG A 495 6.94 -11.58 7.25
N LEU A 496 7.31 -11.15 6.05
CA LEU A 496 7.05 -11.89 4.81
C LEU A 496 8.13 -11.58 3.78
N ILE A 497 8.56 -12.62 3.06
CA ILE A 497 9.36 -12.53 1.85
C ILE A 497 8.53 -13.14 0.73
N HIS A 498 8.39 -12.42 -0.37
CA HIS A 498 7.70 -12.89 -1.55
C HIS A 498 8.62 -12.88 -2.76
N ILE A 499 8.57 -13.93 -3.56
CA ILE A 499 9.34 -14.03 -4.79
C ILE A 499 8.38 -14.14 -5.97
N GLN A 500 8.43 -13.15 -6.85
CA GLN A 500 7.67 -13.14 -8.09
C GLN A 500 8.56 -13.67 -9.21
N THR A 501 8.12 -14.77 -9.82
CA THR A 501 8.80 -15.36 -10.99
C THR A 501 8.17 -14.79 -12.27
N PRO A 502 8.95 -14.65 -13.36
CA PRO A 502 8.43 -14.13 -14.61
C PRO A 502 7.37 -15.07 -15.20
N GLU A 503 6.32 -14.50 -15.78
CA GLU A 503 5.27 -15.26 -16.47
C GLU A 503 5.87 -16.01 -17.67
N GLN A 504 5.46 -17.26 -17.88
CA GLN A 504 5.95 -18.05 -19.01
C GLN A 504 5.32 -17.54 -20.32
N PRO A 505 6.11 -17.34 -21.39
CA PRO A 505 5.59 -16.78 -22.63
C PRO A 505 4.80 -17.84 -23.41
N THR A 506 3.82 -17.40 -24.19
CA THR A 506 3.25 -18.23 -25.26
C THR A 506 4.21 -18.26 -26.46
N TRP A 507 4.18 -19.33 -27.25
CA TRP A 507 5.04 -19.46 -28.43
C TRP A 507 4.29 -20.03 -29.63
N THR A 508 4.83 -19.78 -30.82
CA THR A 508 4.24 -20.25 -32.07
C THR A 508 4.53 -21.73 -32.30
N LEU A 509 3.71 -22.39 -33.12
CA LEU A 509 3.88 -23.81 -33.43
C LEU A 509 5.22 -24.15 -34.13
N THR A 510 5.87 -23.16 -34.73
CA THR A 510 7.14 -23.30 -35.45
C THR A 510 8.37 -23.15 -34.54
N GLU A 511 8.19 -22.65 -33.33
CA GLU A 511 9.26 -22.33 -32.39
C GLU A 511 9.32 -23.35 -31.24
N ARG A 512 10.50 -23.46 -30.62
CA ARG A 512 10.64 -24.12 -29.31
C ARG A 512 10.46 -23.07 -28.22
N PRO A 513 10.04 -23.47 -27.01
CA PRO A 513 9.99 -22.55 -25.88
C PRO A 513 11.35 -21.86 -25.69
N LYS A 514 11.36 -20.53 -25.81
CA LYS A 514 12.58 -19.71 -25.67
C LYS A 514 12.89 -19.51 -24.19
N ALA A 515 14.15 -19.67 -23.81
CA ALA A 515 14.61 -19.29 -22.48
C ALA A 515 14.51 -17.75 -22.32
N GLN A 516 13.86 -17.29 -21.25
CA GLN A 516 13.76 -15.87 -20.93
C GLN A 516 15.11 -15.37 -20.42
N LYS A 517 15.91 -14.75 -21.30
CA LYS A 517 17.25 -14.25 -20.95
C LYS A 517 17.26 -12.85 -20.32
N LYS A 518 16.15 -12.10 -20.39
CA LYS A 518 16.06 -10.69 -19.96
C LYS A 518 15.09 -10.43 -18.81
N ALA A 519 14.49 -11.46 -18.21
CA ALA A 519 13.60 -11.24 -17.08
C ALA A 519 14.41 -11.24 -15.78
N ALA A 520 13.96 -10.47 -14.79
CA ALA A 520 14.52 -10.50 -13.44
C ALA A 520 13.61 -11.31 -12.51
N LEU A 521 14.19 -11.87 -11.45
CA LEU A 521 13.43 -12.41 -10.33
C LEU A 521 13.18 -11.27 -9.34
N GLU A 522 11.93 -10.96 -9.05
CA GLU A 522 11.58 -9.87 -8.12
C GLU A 522 11.38 -10.42 -6.71
N ILE A 523 12.04 -9.81 -5.73
CA ILE A 523 11.96 -10.16 -4.32
C ILE A 523 11.33 -8.98 -3.58
N GLY A 524 10.15 -9.20 -3.00
CA GLY A 524 9.47 -8.23 -2.13
C GLY A 524 9.63 -8.62 -0.66
N VAL A 525 10.02 -7.66 0.18
CA VAL A 525 10.18 -7.86 1.63
C VAL A 525 9.22 -6.94 2.38
N LEU A 526 8.41 -7.53 3.28
CA LEU A 526 7.59 -6.81 4.24
C LEU A 526 8.30 -6.83 5.60
N PHE A 527 8.67 -5.66 6.11
CA PHE A 527 9.42 -5.55 7.36
C PHE A 527 8.56 -5.84 8.59
N ASP A 528 9.21 -6.29 9.66
CA ASP A 528 8.64 -6.17 10.99
C ASP A 528 9.07 -4.83 11.63
N PRO A 529 8.15 -3.91 11.92
CA PRO A 529 8.47 -2.58 12.47
C PRO A 529 9.32 -2.59 13.74
N ASN A 530 9.24 -3.65 14.56
CA ASN A 530 9.97 -3.73 15.83
C ASN A 530 11.41 -4.23 15.63
N GLY A 531 11.64 -5.12 14.66
CA GLY A 531 12.93 -5.76 14.42
C GLY A 531 13.77 -5.17 13.28
N MET A 532 13.18 -4.38 12.38
CA MET A 532 13.81 -4.04 11.09
C MET A 532 15.11 -3.23 11.18
N ALA A 533 15.26 -2.31 12.15
CA ALA A 533 16.42 -1.41 12.26
C ALA A 533 17.43 -1.85 13.33
N ARG A 534 17.32 -3.08 13.85
CA ARG A 534 18.22 -3.58 14.90
C ARG A 534 19.64 -3.77 14.35
N VAL A 535 20.63 -3.12 14.95
CA VAL A 535 22.04 -3.19 14.51
C VAL A 535 22.75 -4.48 14.94
N VAL A 536 22.31 -5.11 16.03
CA VAL A 536 22.93 -6.33 16.57
C VAL A 536 21.93 -7.48 16.58
N ASP A 537 22.22 -8.56 15.84
CA ASP A 537 21.46 -9.81 15.96
C ASP A 537 22.04 -10.68 17.06
N LYS A 538 21.14 -11.21 17.90
CA LYS A 538 21.49 -12.09 19.01
C LYS A 538 21.17 -13.52 18.58
N GLY A 539 22.20 -14.31 18.35
CA GLY A 539 22.08 -15.73 18.06
C GLY A 539 22.01 -16.60 19.33
N PRO A 540 22.31 -17.91 19.19
CA PRO A 540 22.24 -18.87 20.28
C PRO A 540 23.23 -18.54 21.41
N ALA A 541 22.95 -19.06 22.60
CA ALA A 541 23.83 -18.90 23.75
C ALA A 541 25.07 -19.79 23.60
N ALA A 542 26.25 -19.22 23.85
CA ALA A 542 27.51 -19.95 23.83
C ALA A 542 27.67 -20.71 25.16
N GLY A 543 26.91 -21.79 25.31
CA GLY A 543 26.91 -22.64 26.50
C GLY A 543 27.71 -23.93 26.35
N ALA A 544 27.83 -24.68 27.45
CA ALA A 544 28.64 -25.90 27.51
C ALA A 544 27.89 -27.17 27.06
N SER A 545 26.57 -27.09 26.90
CA SER A 545 25.75 -28.23 26.48
C SER A 545 26.04 -28.61 25.01
N MET A 546 25.77 -29.86 24.66
CA MET A 546 26.01 -30.37 23.31
C MET A 546 25.06 -29.72 22.28
N GLU A 547 23.80 -29.51 22.66
CA GLU A 547 22.77 -28.85 21.82
C GLU A 547 23.16 -27.41 21.48
N GLU A 548 23.58 -26.61 22.49
CA GLU A 548 24.01 -25.23 22.28
C GLU A 548 25.25 -25.12 21.38
N LYS A 549 26.18 -26.09 21.48
CA LYS A 549 27.37 -26.13 20.60
C LYS A 549 26.99 -26.43 19.16
N GLU A 550 26.10 -27.39 18.92
CA GLU A 550 25.60 -27.69 17.57
C GLU A 550 24.86 -26.49 16.96
N GLU A 551 24.04 -25.79 17.74
CA GLU A 551 23.36 -24.57 17.29
C GLU A 551 24.36 -23.45 16.94
N CYS A 552 25.38 -23.25 17.77
CA CYS A 552 26.45 -22.28 17.49
C CYS A 552 27.26 -22.66 16.24
N GLU A 553 27.55 -23.95 16.02
CA GLU A 553 28.22 -24.43 14.81
C GLU A 553 27.36 -24.21 13.56
N ARG A 554 26.07 -24.55 13.61
CA ARG A 554 25.12 -24.27 12.52
C ARG A 554 25.00 -22.79 12.23
N PHE A 555 25.08 -21.96 13.27
CA PHE A 555 25.06 -20.50 13.14
C PHE A 555 26.33 -19.98 12.46
N ARG A 556 27.52 -20.38 12.93
CA ARG A 556 28.81 -20.02 12.31
C ARG A 556 28.93 -20.52 10.89
N ASN A 557 28.50 -21.75 10.60
CA ASN A 557 28.53 -22.30 9.24
C ASN A 557 27.62 -21.52 8.27
N PHE A 558 26.49 -21.00 8.75
CA PHE A 558 25.59 -20.21 7.92
C PHE A 558 26.08 -18.77 7.74
N TRP A 559 26.59 -18.12 8.79
CA TRP A 559 26.97 -16.71 8.74
C TRP A 559 28.45 -16.47 8.41
N GLY A 560 29.30 -17.49 8.43
CA GLY A 560 30.72 -17.39 8.14
C GLY A 560 31.43 -16.37 9.03
N ASP A 561 32.27 -15.55 8.39
CA ASP A 561 33.14 -14.57 9.06
C ASP A 561 32.39 -13.42 9.76
N LYS A 562 31.08 -13.29 9.54
CA LYS A 562 30.24 -12.29 10.23
C LYS A 562 29.81 -12.72 11.63
N ALA A 563 29.90 -14.00 11.98
CA ALA A 563 29.54 -14.48 13.31
C ALA A 563 30.65 -14.16 14.33
N GLU A 564 30.29 -13.45 15.40
CA GLU A 564 31.22 -13.11 16.48
C GLU A 564 30.61 -13.33 17.87
N LEU A 565 31.44 -13.69 18.84
CA LEU A 565 31.03 -13.85 20.23
C LEU A 565 31.02 -12.51 20.96
N ARG A 566 29.88 -12.18 21.57
CA ARG A 566 29.74 -10.94 22.36
C ARG A 566 29.16 -11.22 23.74
N ARG A 567 29.73 -10.55 24.75
CA ARG A 567 29.25 -10.56 26.13
C ARG A 567 28.20 -9.47 26.34
N PHE A 568 27.07 -9.82 26.96
CA PHE A 568 25.99 -8.88 27.30
C PHE A 568 25.91 -8.62 28.82
N GLU A 569 25.16 -7.57 29.22
CA GLU A 569 25.04 -7.03 30.60
C GLU A 569 24.65 -8.02 31.72
N ARG A 570 24.30 -9.28 31.38
CA ARG A 570 24.01 -10.37 32.33
C ARG A 570 25.07 -11.48 32.35
N ASP A 571 26.30 -11.17 31.93
CA ASP A 571 27.43 -12.10 31.78
C ASP A 571 27.12 -13.32 30.87
N THR A 572 26.14 -13.15 29.98
CA THR A 572 25.79 -14.15 28.97
C THR A 572 26.60 -13.88 27.70
N ILE A 573 27.31 -14.91 27.24
CA ILE A 573 28.04 -14.89 25.97
C ILE A 573 27.13 -15.52 24.92
N ARG A 574 26.93 -14.83 23.81
CA ARG A 574 26.14 -15.32 22.68
C ARG A 574 26.90 -15.13 21.37
N GLU A 575 26.59 -15.96 20.41
CA GLU A 575 26.91 -15.67 19.01
C GLU A 575 26.10 -14.46 18.56
N THR A 576 26.72 -13.54 17.83
CA THR A 576 26.10 -12.28 17.41
C THR A 576 26.54 -11.88 16.01
N LEU A 577 25.73 -11.03 15.37
CA LEU A 577 26.07 -10.35 14.13
C LEU A 577 25.99 -8.85 14.38
N VAL A 578 27.02 -8.12 13.97
CA VAL A 578 27.04 -6.66 14.05
C VAL A 578 27.06 -6.07 12.64
N TRP A 579 26.07 -5.24 12.37
CA TRP A 579 25.88 -4.61 11.08
C TRP A 579 26.39 -3.17 11.06
N SER A 580 26.84 -2.71 9.90
CA SER A 580 27.37 -1.35 9.75
C SER A 580 26.27 -0.31 9.54
N SER A 581 25.22 -0.71 8.82
CA SER A 581 24.08 0.15 8.48
C SER A 581 23.12 0.31 9.65
N THR A 582 22.58 1.53 9.82
CA THR A 582 21.60 1.84 10.89
C THR A 582 20.17 2.02 10.36
N ALA A 583 20.01 2.29 9.06
CA ALA A 583 18.70 2.37 8.43
C ALA A 583 18.21 0.97 8.06
N ALA A 584 16.92 0.70 8.28
CA ALA A 584 16.32 -0.62 8.05
C ALA A 584 16.46 -1.10 6.59
N PHE A 585 16.34 -0.19 5.63
CA PHE A 585 16.50 -0.51 4.21
C PHE A 585 17.93 -0.94 3.90
N ASP A 586 18.90 -0.08 4.20
CA ASP A 586 20.32 -0.31 3.90
C ASP A 586 20.85 -1.55 4.63
N LEU A 587 20.35 -1.80 5.86
CA LEU A 587 20.65 -2.99 6.63
C LEU A 587 20.13 -4.27 5.94
N CYS A 588 18.89 -4.27 5.48
CA CYS A 588 18.34 -5.41 4.76
C CYS A 588 19.09 -5.63 3.44
N GLU A 589 19.45 -4.57 2.72
CA GLU A 589 20.32 -4.63 1.54
C GLU A 589 21.70 -5.24 1.85
N GLU A 590 22.36 -4.79 2.93
CA GLU A 590 23.64 -5.33 3.42
C GLU A 590 23.53 -6.83 3.70
N ILE A 591 22.49 -7.25 4.42
CA ILE A 591 22.22 -8.66 4.73
C ILE A 591 22.00 -9.48 3.45
N MET A 592 21.14 -8.99 2.56
CA MET A 592 20.79 -9.70 1.32
C MET A 592 22.01 -9.87 0.42
N ARG A 593 22.79 -8.81 0.20
CA ARG A 593 24.03 -8.90 -0.60
C ARG A 593 25.02 -9.88 0.02
N TYR A 594 25.24 -9.79 1.34
CA TYR A 594 26.17 -10.67 2.03
C TYR A 594 25.75 -12.15 1.91
N ILE A 595 24.53 -12.48 2.33
CA ILE A 595 24.13 -13.88 2.46
C ILE A 595 23.92 -14.57 1.10
N LEU A 596 23.47 -13.83 0.08
CA LEU A 596 23.33 -14.35 -1.28
C LEU A 596 24.70 -14.54 -1.94
N SER A 597 25.67 -13.68 -1.65
CA SER A 597 27.04 -13.86 -2.14
C SER A 597 27.72 -15.06 -1.49
N LEU A 598 27.51 -15.29 -0.19
CA LEU A 598 28.13 -16.38 0.56
C LEU A 598 27.60 -17.75 0.13
N HIS A 599 26.27 -17.92 0.07
CA HIS A 599 25.64 -19.22 -0.18
C HIS A 599 25.38 -19.53 -1.65
N LEU A 600 25.15 -18.51 -2.47
CA LEU A 600 24.70 -18.67 -3.85
C LEU A 600 25.63 -17.97 -4.86
N ARG A 601 26.73 -17.34 -4.42
CA ARG A 601 27.67 -16.59 -5.30
C ARG A 601 26.99 -15.48 -6.10
N ILE A 602 25.87 -14.96 -5.60
CA ILE A 602 25.06 -13.92 -6.27
C ILE A 602 25.42 -12.56 -5.69
N GLY A 603 25.59 -11.54 -6.53
CA GLY A 603 25.90 -10.18 -6.06
C GLY A 603 27.40 -9.91 -5.91
N GLN A 604 28.24 -10.75 -6.52
CA GLN A 604 29.68 -10.50 -6.66
C GLN A 604 29.98 -9.50 -7.79
N ILE A 605 29.10 -9.39 -8.79
CA ILE A 605 29.21 -8.45 -9.90
C ILE A 605 28.29 -7.25 -9.66
N GLU A 606 28.79 -6.06 -9.97
CA GLU A 606 28.02 -4.82 -9.87
C GLU A 606 26.85 -4.84 -10.86
N GLY A 607 25.61 -4.80 -10.35
CA GLY A 607 24.39 -4.85 -11.17
C GLY A 607 23.63 -6.18 -11.16
N ASP A 608 24.14 -7.23 -10.50
CA ASP A 608 23.42 -8.51 -10.33
C ASP A 608 22.11 -8.36 -9.56
N ILE A 609 22.15 -7.50 -8.53
CA ILE A 609 21.02 -7.19 -7.66
C ILE A 609 20.82 -5.68 -7.61
N SER A 610 19.64 -5.22 -8.00
CA SER A 610 19.25 -3.81 -7.87
C SER A 610 18.12 -3.65 -6.85
N PHE A 611 18.27 -2.71 -5.93
CA PHE A 611 17.31 -2.46 -4.84
C PHE A 611 16.46 -1.22 -5.10
N TYR A 612 15.17 -1.30 -4.76
CA TYR A 612 14.19 -0.22 -4.89
C TYR A 612 13.39 -0.07 -3.59
N GLY A 613 12.94 1.16 -3.30
CA GLY A 613 12.09 1.49 -2.13
C GLY A 613 12.64 2.59 -1.22
N ASN A 614 13.96 2.87 -1.26
CA ASN A 614 14.59 3.91 -0.42
C ASN A 614 14.58 5.33 -1.02
N GLY A 615 14.22 5.46 -2.31
CA GLY A 615 14.35 6.73 -3.03
C GLY A 615 13.56 7.88 -2.39
N LEU A 616 12.42 7.61 -1.74
CA LEU A 616 11.62 8.62 -1.03
C LEU A 616 12.30 9.14 0.24
N SER A 617 12.91 8.26 1.04
CA SER A 617 13.62 8.66 2.27
C SER A 617 14.79 9.59 1.98
N SER A 618 15.45 9.40 0.84
CA SER A 618 16.57 10.23 0.39
C SER A 618 16.15 11.68 0.07
N LEU A 619 14.91 11.92 -0.38
CA LEU A 619 14.41 13.26 -0.75
C LEU A 619 14.36 14.21 0.45
N LEU A 620 13.97 13.68 1.62
CA LEU A 620 13.91 14.43 2.86
C LEU A 620 15.16 14.26 3.74
N SER A 621 16.15 13.48 3.28
CA SER A 621 17.30 13.07 4.10
C SER A 621 16.86 12.54 5.47
N LEU A 622 15.82 11.70 5.49
CA LEU A 622 15.30 11.11 6.72
C LEU A 622 16.41 10.28 7.38
N LYS A 623 16.78 10.61 8.61
CA LYS A 623 17.81 9.87 9.35
C LYS A 623 17.18 8.97 10.40
N SER A 624 17.78 7.81 10.61
CA SER A 624 17.43 6.91 11.71
C SER A 624 17.53 7.59 13.09
N THR A 625 18.38 8.60 13.22
CA THR A 625 18.58 9.40 14.44
C THR A 625 17.46 10.41 14.71
N ASP A 626 16.56 10.68 13.76
CA ASP A 626 15.56 11.75 13.89
C ASP A 626 14.64 11.53 15.11
N THR A 627 14.27 10.28 15.40
CA THR A 627 13.47 9.94 16.60
C THR A 627 14.16 10.37 17.89
N ALA A 628 15.50 10.22 17.97
CA ALA A 628 16.27 10.65 19.13
C ALA A 628 16.28 12.17 19.28
N VAL A 629 16.32 12.89 18.15
CA VAL A 629 16.26 14.36 18.11
C VAL A 629 14.90 14.88 18.61
N PHE A 630 13.80 14.27 18.16
CA PHE A 630 12.46 14.59 18.68
C PHE A 630 12.31 14.26 20.17
N ASN A 631 12.89 13.16 20.63
CA ASN A 631 12.88 12.82 22.06
C ASN A 631 13.72 13.80 22.89
N ALA A 632 14.83 14.32 22.34
CA ALA A 632 15.59 15.39 22.98
C ALA A 632 14.72 16.66 23.12
N ALA A 633 13.95 17.03 22.09
CA ALA A 633 13.01 18.16 22.16
C ALA A 633 11.99 18.00 23.30
N LYS A 634 11.42 16.80 23.45
CA LYS A 634 10.51 16.50 24.56
C LYS A 634 11.19 16.61 25.94
N LYS A 635 12.46 16.20 26.04
CA LYS A 635 13.23 16.32 27.28
C LYS A 635 13.51 17.79 27.65
N GLU A 636 13.83 18.62 26.66
CA GLU A 636 13.96 20.07 26.86
C GLU A 636 12.62 20.70 27.28
N PHE A 637 11.51 20.27 26.67
CA PHE A 637 10.17 20.71 27.09
C PHE A 637 9.85 20.32 28.55
N SER A 638 10.18 19.10 29.00
CA SER A 638 10.01 18.71 30.40
C SER A 638 10.87 19.54 31.36
N THR A 639 12.04 19.99 30.91
CA THR A 639 12.90 20.90 31.69
C THR A 639 12.23 22.27 31.81
N PHE A 640 11.77 22.83 30.69
CA PHE A 640 10.98 24.06 30.65
C PHE A 640 9.73 24.02 31.54
N GLU A 641 8.99 22.91 31.48
CA GLU A 641 7.79 22.69 32.26
C GLU A 641 8.06 22.72 33.77
N ARG A 642 9.17 22.11 34.20
CA ARG A 642 9.63 22.16 35.59
C ARG A 642 10.03 23.58 35.99
N ASP A 643 10.79 24.26 35.13
CA ASP A 643 11.29 25.61 35.41
C ASP A 643 10.17 26.63 35.61
N ILE A 644 9.06 26.51 34.88
CA ILE A 644 7.87 27.34 35.09
C ILE A 644 7.14 26.96 36.39
N ARG A 645 7.06 25.67 36.73
CA ARG A 645 6.38 25.21 37.96
C ARG A 645 7.12 25.60 39.23
N ASP A 646 8.44 25.73 39.16
CA ASP A 646 9.30 26.10 40.29
C ASP A 646 9.25 27.61 40.61
N LEU A 647 8.45 28.40 39.87
CA LEU A 647 8.26 29.83 40.13
C LEU A 647 7.33 30.06 41.33
N GLU A 648 7.91 30.34 42.50
CA GLU A 648 7.16 30.49 43.77
C GLU A 648 6.32 31.78 43.86
N GLU A 649 6.72 32.85 43.16
CA GLU A 649 6.07 34.17 43.29
C GLU A 649 4.80 34.34 42.42
N LEU A 650 4.35 33.31 41.69
CA LEU A 650 3.19 33.44 40.82
C LEU A 650 1.85 33.57 41.61
N PRO A 651 0.96 34.53 41.24
CA PRO A 651 -0.30 34.76 41.96
C PRO A 651 -1.30 33.58 41.91
N LEU A 652 -1.19 32.74 40.88
CA LEU A 652 -2.00 31.54 40.68
C LEU A 652 -1.08 30.37 40.38
N ARG A 653 -1.38 29.21 40.96
CA ARG A 653 -0.60 28.00 40.70
C ARG A 653 -0.84 27.50 39.27
N VAL A 654 0.23 27.01 38.67
CA VAL A 654 0.19 26.39 37.33
C VAL A 654 -0.49 25.02 37.42
N ARG A 655 -1.57 24.82 36.67
CA ARG A 655 -2.30 23.55 36.59
C ARG A 655 -1.71 22.62 35.55
N HIS A 656 -1.44 23.13 34.35
CA HIS A 656 -0.98 22.32 33.22
C HIS A 656 -0.25 23.19 32.18
N ILE A 657 0.75 22.61 31.52
CA ILE A 657 1.41 23.20 30.36
C ILE A 657 1.33 22.20 29.20
N ALA A 658 0.66 22.56 28.10
CA ALA A 658 0.44 21.71 26.95
C ALA A 658 1.26 22.17 25.74
N PRO A 659 2.09 21.33 25.12
CA PRO A 659 2.71 21.66 23.84
C PRO A 659 1.70 21.47 22.69
N ILE A 660 1.67 22.41 21.75
CA ILE A 660 0.78 22.34 20.58
C ILE A 660 1.53 22.30 19.24
N CYS A 661 2.85 22.41 19.28
CA CYS A 661 3.72 22.47 18.11
C CYS A 661 3.98 21.08 17.46
N PRO A 662 4.24 21.03 16.14
CA PRO A 662 4.53 19.80 15.42
C PRO A 662 5.84 19.12 15.87
N GLU A 663 6.81 19.88 16.37
CA GLU A 663 8.12 19.38 16.84
C GLU A 663 7.95 18.44 18.04
N LEU A 664 7.09 18.77 19.00
CA LEU A 664 6.89 17.95 20.20
C LEU A 664 5.95 16.76 19.98
N ARG A 665 5.25 16.70 18.84
CA ARG A 665 4.41 15.55 18.43
C ARG A 665 5.01 14.71 17.29
N HIS A 666 6.31 14.86 16.97
CA HIS A 666 7.01 14.10 15.91
C HIS A 666 6.47 14.34 14.49
N ALA A 667 5.88 15.50 14.21
CA ALA A 667 5.18 15.78 12.96
C ALA A 667 5.80 16.93 12.12
N SER A 668 6.87 17.58 12.60
CA SER A 668 7.55 18.64 11.84
C SER A 668 8.33 18.05 10.66
N ILE A 669 8.32 18.73 9.50
CA ILE A 669 8.97 18.26 8.25
C ILE A 669 10.46 18.00 8.49
N LYS A 670 11.13 18.94 9.16
CA LYS A 670 12.51 18.83 9.60
C LYS A 670 12.51 18.50 11.10
N ALA A 671 13.42 17.61 11.51
CA ALA A 671 13.64 17.38 12.93
C ALA A 671 14.12 18.68 13.62
N PRO A 672 13.72 18.94 14.87
CA PRO A 672 14.10 20.16 15.57
C PRO A 672 15.62 20.19 15.80
N VAL A 673 16.27 21.32 15.50
CA VAL A 673 17.72 21.47 15.67
C VAL A 673 17.98 22.47 16.79
N PHE A 674 18.63 22.01 17.87
CA PHE A 674 19.08 22.84 18.98
C PHE A 674 20.52 23.29 18.73
N ALA A 675 20.69 24.33 17.91
CA ALA A 675 21.99 24.92 17.66
C ALA A 675 22.05 26.33 18.25
N PRO A 676 22.98 26.64 19.16
CA PRO A 676 23.21 28.01 19.58
C PRO A 676 23.77 28.77 18.37
N SER A 677 23.07 29.82 17.92
CA SER A 677 23.56 30.89 17.02
C SER A 677 23.70 30.66 15.49
N LYS A 678 23.08 29.66 14.85
CA LYS A 678 23.30 29.43 13.40
C LYS A 678 22.09 29.39 12.45
N SER A 679 20.87 29.55 12.96
CA SER A 679 19.65 29.78 12.16
C SER A 679 18.57 30.34 13.08
N GLY A 680 17.55 30.97 12.53
CA GLY A 680 16.42 31.53 13.24
C GLY A 680 15.80 30.51 14.17
N VAL A 681 15.77 30.84 15.45
CA VAL A 681 15.16 29.96 16.43
C VAL A 681 13.65 30.13 16.30
N GLN A 682 12.99 29.12 15.71
CA GLN A 682 11.54 29.07 15.65
C GLN A 682 11.03 28.56 17.00
N PRO A 683 10.26 29.36 17.76
CA PRO A 683 9.80 28.95 19.08
C PRO A 683 8.68 27.91 19.00
N MET A 684 8.76 26.91 19.88
CA MET A 684 7.78 25.85 20.02
C MET A 684 6.56 26.35 20.80
N ASP A 685 5.41 26.44 20.15
CA ASP A 685 4.15 26.89 20.76
C ASP A 685 3.68 25.96 21.90
N CYS A 686 3.35 26.59 23.03
CA CYS A 686 2.95 25.98 24.30
C CYS A 686 1.83 26.79 24.97
N ILE A 687 0.95 26.09 25.68
CA ILE A 687 -0.20 26.67 26.37
C ILE A 687 -0.07 26.43 27.87
N ILE A 688 -0.29 27.46 28.68
CA ILE A 688 -0.33 27.37 30.14
C ILE A 688 -1.75 27.60 30.65
N SER A 689 -2.17 26.74 31.58
CA SER A 689 -3.43 26.87 32.31
C SER A 689 -3.13 26.97 33.80
N PHE A 690 -3.82 27.88 34.48
CA PHE A 690 -3.73 28.06 35.93
C PHE A 690 -4.83 27.31 36.68
N GLU A 691 -4.75 27.28 38.01
CA GLU A 691 -5.85 26.84 38.86
C GLU A 691 -7.10 27.72 38.68
N ALA A 692 -8.28 27.15 38.96
CA ALA A 692 -9.53 27.88 38.85
C ALA A 692 -9.54 29.05 39.84
N SER A 693 -9.86 30.25 39.34
CA SER A 693 -9.89 31.47 40.13
C SER A 693 -11.11 32.30 39.76
N GLY A 694 -11.87 32.76 40.76
CA GLY A 694 -12.97 33.70 40.56
C GLY A 694 -12.52 35.15 40.35
N LYS A 695 -11.21 35.42 40.35
CA LYS A 695 -10.65 36.77 40.20
C LYS A 695 -10.40 37.17 38.74
N TRP A 696 -10.69 36.29 37.78
CA TRP A 696 -10.63 36.65 36.36
C TRP A 696 -11.68 37.73 36.05
N PRO A 697 -11.34 38.80 35.31
CA PRO A 697 -12.31 39.81 34.92
C PRO A 697 -13.45 39.23 34.07
N GLU A 698 -14.66 39.79 34.18
CA GLU A 698 -15.81 39.35 33.38
C GLU A 698 -15.84 39.95 31.95
N SER A 699 -14.90 40.83 31.61
CA SER A 699 -14.77 41.42 30.26
C SER A 699 -13.62 40.75 29.51
N LEU A 700 -13.86 40.38 28.25
CA LEU A 700 -12.87 39.74 27.37
C LEU A 700 -11.59 40.58 27.24
N GLU A 701 -11.71 41.90 27.01
CA GLU A 701 -10.54 42.79 26.89
C GLU A 701 -9.71 42.83 28.18
N ALA A 702 -10.38 42.83 29.33
CA ALA A 702 -9.73 42.84 30.62
C ALA A 702 -8.99 41.51 30.88
N ILE A 703 -9.59 40.38 30.46
CA ILE A 703 -8.92 39.07 30.49
C ILE A 703 -7.63 39.11 29.67
N GLN A 704 -7.65 39.63 28.44
CA GLN A 704 -6.44 39.69 27.62
C GLN A 704 -5.35 40.55 28.26
N ARG A 705 -5.70 41.72 28.82
CA ARG A 705 -4.73 42.57 29.54
C ARG A 705 -4.18 41.88 30.79
N THR A 706 -5.01 41.13 31.52
CA THR A 706 -4.56 40.29 32.65
C THR A 706 -3.59 39.20 32.19
N LYS A 707 -3.84 38.55 31.04
CA LYS A 707 -2.89 37.59 30.46
C LYS A 707 -1.54 38.24 30.17
N VAL A 708 -1.52 39.43 29.55
CA VAL A 708 -0.28 40.18 29.30
C VAL A 708 0.49 40.43 30.60
N ALA A 709 -0.21 40.83 31.67
CA ALA A 709 0.41 41.04 32.98
C ALA A 709 1.03 39.76 33.56
N PHE A 710 0.34 38.62 33.44
CA PHE A 710 0.90 37.31 33.83
C PHE A 710 2.13 36.93 32.98
N LEU A 711 2.10 37.16 31.67
CA LEU A 711 3.23 36.87 30.78
C LEU A 711 4.46 37.71 31.14
N LEU A 712 4.28 39.01 31.42
CA LEU A 712 5.37 39.89 31.87
C LEU A 712 5.96 39.42 33.21
N MET A 713 5.09 39.02 34.14
CA MET A 713 5.53 38.51 35.43
C MET A 713 6.31 37.21 35.28
N ILE A 714 5.80 36.24 34.52
CA ILE A 714 6.49 34.97 34.23
C ILE A 714 7.86 35.23 33.59
N GLY A 715 7.92 36.11 32.58
CA GLY A 715 9.19 36.48 31.94
C GLY A 715 10.21 37.02 32.94
N SER A 716 9.79 38.01 33.76
CA SER A 716 10.66 38.62 34.77
C SER A 716 11.14 37.66 35.85
N LEU A 717 10.32 36.67 36.23
CA LEU A 717 10.68 35.67 37.23
C LEU A 717 11.62 34.60 36.67
N LEU A 718 11.45 34.19 35.41
CA LEU A 718 12.34 33.25 34.75
C LEU A 718 13.75 33.81 34.57
N GLU A 719 13.86 35.07 34.14
CA GLU A 719 15.16 35.74 34.00
C GLU A 719 15.88 35.93 35.34
N LYS A 720 15.13 36.13 36.43
CA LYS A 720 15.68 36.24 37.78
C LYS A 720 16.09 34.89 38.37
N SER A 721 15.35 33.82 38.08
CA SER A 721 15.56 32.51 38.70
C SER A 721 16.75 31.75 38.10
N LYS A 722 17.00 31.90 36.79
CA LYS A 722 18.09 31.20 36.10
C LYS A 722 18.87 32.11 35.14
N ALA A 723 20.18 32.15 35.31
CA ALA A 723 21.09 32.72 34.33
C ALA A 723 21.08 31.86 33.05
N GLY A 724 20.96 32.51 31.88
CA GLY A 724 20.96 31.86 30.57
C GLY A 724 19.58 31.61 29.95
N ILE A 725 18.52 32.16 30.54
CA ILE A 725 17.19 32.28 29.91
C ILE A 725 16.98 33.75 29.53
N LYS A 726 16.53 34.00 28.30
CA LYS A 726 16.09 35.32 27.84
C LYS A 726 14.62 35.26 27.45
N THR A 727 13.87 36.29 27.79
CA THR A 727 12.44 36.34 27.48
C THR A 727 12.06 37.59 26.69
N HIS A 728 11.14 37.43 25.75
CA HIS A 728 10.66 38.49 24.89
C HIS A 728 9.14 38.41 24.80
N VAL A 729 8.43 39.50 25.12
CA VAL A 729 6.99 39.59 24.89
C VAL A 729 6.74 40.02 23.45
N GLY A 730 6.07 39.18 22.69
CA GLY A 730 5.64 39.47 21.32
C GLY A 730 4.15 39.83 21.25
N LEU A 731 3.82 40.68 20.28
CA LEU A 731 2.43 41.04 19.97
C LEU A 731 1.89 40.11 18.88
N ASP A 732 0.65 39.67 19.05
CA ASP A 732 -0.09 38.93 18.04
C ASP A 732 -0.68 39.88 16.98
N ASP A 733 -1.03 39.36 15.80
CA ASP A 733 -1.72 40.13 14.75
C ASP A 733 -3.23 40.25 15.05
N ALA A 734 -3.54 40.70 16.27
CA ALA A 734 -4.89 40.85 16.77
C ALA A 734 -5.58 42.05 16.10
N LYS A 735 -6.74 41.80 15.48
CA LYS A 735 -7.53 42.88 14.86
C LYS A 735 -8.37 43.63 15.88
N TYR A 736 -8.63 43.00 17.01
CA TYR A 736 -9.47 43.55 18.05
C TYR A 736 -8.99 43.20 19.46
N ASP A 737 -9.28 44.07 20.42
CA ASP A 737 -8.90 43.93 21.84
C ASP A 737 -9.46 42.68 22.57
N THR A 738 -10.43 41.99 21.96
CA THR A 738 -10.99 40.74 22.51
C THR A 738 -10.21 39.49 22.09
N GLU A 739 -9.30 39.61 21.11
CA GLU A 739 -8.46 38.52 20.61
C GLU A 739 -7.20 38.38 21.46
N ASN A 740 -6.47 37.27 21.29
CA ASN A 740 -5.22 37.08 22.02
C ASN A 740 -4.19 38.15 21.62
N LEU A 741 -3.81 39.02 22.56
CA LEU A 741 -2.99 40.20 22.25
C LEU A 741 -1.48 39.93 22.22
N ALA A 742 -1.01 39.00 23.04
CA ALA A 742 0.42 38.78 23.23
C ALA A 742 0.76 37.32 23.51
N PHE A 743 2.05 37.02 23.40
CA PHE A 743 2.68 35.77 23.79
C PHE A 743 4.06 36.06 24.40
N LEU A 744 4.63 35.08 25.10
CA LEU A 744 5.97 35.17 25.69
C LEU A 744 6.90 34.16 25.00
N ASP A 745 7.90 34.65 24.28
CA ASP A 745 8.98 33.84 23.72
C ASP A 745 10.10 33.69 24.76
N ILE A 746 10.49 32.45 25.04
CA ILE A 746 11.47 32.08 26.06
C ILE A 746 12.60 31.33 25.35
N ILE A 747 13.81 31.85 25.43
CA ILE A 747 14.99 31.36 24.72
C ILE A 747 16.01 30.86 25.74
N TYR A 748 16.36 29.59 25.65
CA TYR A 748 17.44 28.99 26.43
C TYR A 748 18.76 29.14 25.69
N GLU A 749 19.85 29.45 26.40
CA GLU A 749 21.21 29.46 25.84
C GLU A 749 21.63 28.12 25.23
N SER A 750 21.03 27.00 25.70
CA SER A 750 21.23 25.67 25.11
C SER A 750 20.65 25.52 23.69
N GLY A 751 19.87 26.48 23.21
CA GLY A 751 19.27 26.51 21.87
C GLY A 751 17.74 26.31 21.76
N PRO A 752 17.01 25.64 22.67
CA PRO A 752 15.56 25.52 22.54
C PRO A 752 14.86 26.85 22.86
N SER A 753 13.75 27.10 22.15
CA SER A 753 12.86 28.22 22.47
C SER A 753 11.40 27.79 22.49
N PHE A 754 10.62 28.43 23.35
CA PHE A 754 9.22 28.11 23.59
C PHE A 754 8.38 29.39 23.53
N ARG A 755 7.22 29.32 22.89
CA ARG A 755 6.23 30.41 22.83
C ARG A 755 5.08 30.08 23.76
N LEU A 756 4.90 30.86 24.82
CA LEU A 756 3.91 30.61 25.86
C LEU A 756 2.65 31.47 25.66
N ARG A 757 1.49 30.83 25.70
CA ARG A 757 0.15 31.46 25.63
C ARG A 757 -0.72 31.03 26.81
N ILE A 758 -1.51 31.93 27.36
CA ILE A 758 -2.34 31.66 28.55
C ILE A 758 -3.76 31.26 28.14
N HIS A 759 -4.22 30.12 28.66
CA HIS A 759 -5.59 29.67 28.61
C HIS A 759 -6.41 30.20 29.80
N SER A 760 -7.65 30.63 29.55
CA SER A 760 -8.62 31.01 30.58
C SER A 760 -9.99 30.40 30.30
N ASP A 761 -10.50 29.61 31.24
CA ASP A 761 -11.79 28.92 31.11
C ASP A 761 -12.97 29.90 30.94
N LEU A 762 -12.87 31.10 31.53
CA LEU A 762 -13.93 32.12 31.48
C LEU A 762 -14.10 32.71 30.07
N GLU A 763 -13.03 32.75 29.27
CA GLU A 763 -13.04 33.29 27.92
C GLU A 763 -13.95 32.49 26.98
N GLU A 764 -13.90 31.15 27.06
CA GLU A 764 -14.78 30.29 26.28
C GLU A 764 -16.26 30.53 26.61
N VAL A 765 -16.58 30.60 27.91
CA VAL A 765 -17.95 30.81 28.39
C VAL A 765 -18.50 32.17 27.95
N LEU A 766 -17.68 33.22 28.00
CA LEU A 766 -18.07 34.55 27.56
C LEU A 766 -18.30 34.60 26.03
N LEU A 767 -17.43 33.98 25.24
CA LEU A 767 -17.60 33.87 23.80
C LEU A 767 -18.84 33.05 23.42
N GLU A 768 -19.11 31.94 24.11
CA GLU A 768 -20.34 31.18 23.92
C GLU A 768 -21.60 31.99 24.22
N ARG A 769 -21.57 32.77 25.31
CA ARG A 769 -22.68 33.64 25.69
C ARG A 769 -22.97 34.67 24.59
N GLN A 770 -21.92 35.29 24.04
CA GLN A 770 -22.05 36.26 22.95
C GLN A 770 -22.58 35.63 21.65
N VAL A 771 -22.19 34.39 21.34
CA VAL A 771 -22.73 33.66 20.17
C VAL A 771 -24.22 33.33 20.35
N LYS A 772 -24.63 32.95 21.56
CA LYS A 772 -26.02 32.57 21.89
C LYS A 772 -26.95 33.78 22.07
N ASP A 773 -26.40 34.95 22.36
CA ASP A 773 -27.16 36.18 22.59
C ASP A 773 -27.84 36.68 21.30
N ARG A 774 -29.14 36.43 21.18
CA ARG A 774 -29.93 36.84 20.00
C ARG A 774 -30.21 38.33 19.95
N THR A 775 -29.97 39.08 21.03
CA THR A 775 -30.16 40.54 21.07
C THR A 775 -28.98 41.30 20.47
N ALA A 776 -27.81 40.67 20.40
CA ALA A 776 -26.61 41.23 19.80
C ALA A 776 -26.70 41.30 18.27
N GLU A 777 -26.08 42.34 17.71
CA GLU A 777 -26.00 42.53 16.26
C GLU A 777 -25.37 41.32 15.56
N GLN A 778 -25.84 41.03 14.34
CA GLN A 778 -25.43 39.83 13.61
C GLN A 778 -23.91 39.79 13.36
N TYR A 779 -23.27 40.93 13.08
CA TYR A 779 -21.83 40.98 12.84
C TYR A 779 -21.02 40.65 14.10
N LEU A 780 -21.49 41.07 15.29
CA LEU A 780 -20.86 40.74 16.57
C LEU A 780 -20.95 39.25 16.86
N ARG A 781 -22.09 38.62 16.57
CA ARG A 781 -22.26 37.17 16.71
C ARG A 781 -21.35 36.38 15.76
N GLN A 782 -21.21 36.83 14.52
CA GLN A 782 -20.29 36.22 13.56
C GLN A 782 -18.83 36.36 14.01
N ARG A 783 -18.44 37.53 14.54
CA ARG A 783 -17.12 37.75 15.13
C ARG A 783 -16.89 36.84 16.33
N ALA A 784 -17.81 36.79 17.28
CA ALA A 784 -17.71 35.93 18.46
C ALA A 784 -17.63 34.44 18.08
N THR A 785 -18.34 34.02 17.02
CA THR A 785 -18.26 32.64 16.49
C THR A 785 -16.87 32.34 15.94
N THR A 786 -16.28 33.29 15.22
CA THR A 786 -14.93 33.19 14.66
C THR A 786 -13.89 33.11 15.78
N GLN A 787 -14.00 33.98 16.78
CA GLN A 787 -13.12 34.01 17.95
C GLN A 787 -13.24 32.71 18.77
N LEU A 788 -14.45 32.22 19.00
CA LEU A 788 -14.71 30.95 19.69
C LEU A 788 -14.09 29.76 18.95
N SER A 789 -14.19 29.72 17.62
CA SER A 789 -13.59 28.64 16.82
C SER A 789 -12.07 28.62 16.91
N THR A 790 -11.45 29.80 16.86
CA THR A 790 -9.99 29.98 16.97
C THR A 790 -9.50 29.63 18.38
N PHE A 791 -10.24 30.06 19.40
CA PHE A 791 -9.98 29.72 20.79
C PHE A 791 -10.01 28.20 21.02
N ARG A 792 -11.11 27.53 20.62
CA ARG A 792 -11.24 26.07 20.77
C ARG A 792 -10.15 25.31 20.04
N ARG A 793 -9.82 25.74 18.82
CA ARG A 793 -8.73 25.13 18.05
C ARG A 793 -7.43 25.18 18.84
N LEU A 794 -7.01 26.37 19.29
CA LEU A 794 -5.76 26.57 19.98
C LEU A 794 -5.74 25.88 21.35
N PHE A 795 -6.73 26.13 22.19
CA PHE A 795 -6.69 25.79 23.61
C PHE A 795 -7.29 24.44 23.97
N THR A 796 -8.21 23.91 23.16
CA THR A 796 -8.89 22.64 23.43
C THR A 796 -8.38 21.54 22.50
N ASN A 797 -8.41 21.79 21.19
CA ASN A 797 -8.24 20.74 20.19
C ASN A 797 -6.78 20.40 19.92
N LEU A 798 -5.89 21.40 19.78
CA LEU A 798 -4.48 21.17 19.51
C LEU A 798 -3.76 20.39 20.63
N PRO A 799 -3.98 20.66 21.94
CA PRO A 799 -3.42 19.84 23.01
C PRO A 799 -3.78 18.36 22.90
N LEU A 800 -5.07 18.08 22.64
CA LEU A 800 -5.57 16.70 22.50
C LEU A 800 -5.01 16.02 21.24
N HIS A 801 -4.89 16.75 20.13
CA HIS A 801 -4.27 16.24 18.91
C HIS A 801 -2.77 15.96 19.08
N GLY A 802 -2.04 16.85 19.76
CA GLY A 802 -0.64 16.63 20.10
C GLY A 802 -0.42 15.33 20.88
N GLN A 803 -1.26 15.08 21.90
CA GLN A 803 -1.24 13.83 22.67
C GLN A 803 -1.59 12.61 21.80
N THR A 804 -2.61 12.74 20.96
CA THR A 804 -3.11 11.68 20.06
C THR A 804 -2.03 11.24 19.08
N ILE A 805 -1.40 12.18 18.37
CA ILE A 805 -0.34 11.89 17.41
C ILE A 805 0.90 11.34 18.13
N SER A 806 1.32 11.96 19.23
CA SER A 806 2.47 11.49 20.01
C SER A 806 2.30 10.03 20.47
N THR A 807 1.10 9.65 20.91
CA THR A 807 0.78 8.27 21.33
C THR A 807 0.69 7.33 20.13
N SER A 808 0.22 7.82 18.98
CA SER A 808 0.15 7.02 17.76
C SER A 808 1.53 6.73 17.18
N VAL A 809 2.48 7.67 17.28
CA VAL A 809 3.85 7.50 16.78
C VAL A 809 4.62 6.43 17.58
N THR A 810 4.35 6.28 18.89
CA THR A 810 4.95 5.19 19.67
C THR A 810 4.41 3.81 19.26
N ARG A 811 3.13 3.75 18.84
CA ARG A 811 2.52 2.53 18.29
C ARG A 811 2.96 2.23 16.85
N PHE A 812 3.17 3.27 16.04
CA PHE A 812 3.50 3.18 14.62
C PHE A 812 4.79 3.94 14.29
N PRO A 813 5.96 3.28 14.33
CA PRO A 813 7.25 3.94 14.11
C PRO A 813 7.37 4.64 12.73
N ALA A 814 6.71 4.12 11.70
CA ALA A 814 6.71 4.70 10.36
C ALA A 814 5.76 5.91 10.20
N LEU A 815 4.93 6.24 11.20
CA LEU A 815 3.95 7.33 11.11
C LEU A 815 4.62 8.71 10.96
N SER A 816 5.56 9.04 11.85
CA SER A 816 6.29 10.32 11.81
C SER A 816 6.99 10.56 10.46
N PRO A 817 7.83 9.65 9.93
CA PRO A 817 8.45 9.88 8.62
C PRO A 817 7.45 9.90 7.46
N THR A 818 6.31 9.20 7.57
CA THR A 818 5.24 9.29 6.56
C THR A 818 4.57 10.67 6.56
N ILE A 819 4.22 11.19 7.74
CA ILE A 819 3.66 12.54 7.89
C ILE A 819 4.58 13.57 7.24
N ARG A 820 5.88 13.45 7.48
CA ARG A 820 6.91 14.34 6.92
C ARG A 820 6.95 14.30 5.40
N LEU A 821 6.93 13.09 4.80
CA LEU A 821 6.88 12.92 3.35
C LEU A 821 5.61 13.52 2.74
N VAL A 822 4.46 13.29 3.37
CA VAL A 822 3.18 13.83 2.88
C VAL A 822 3.15 15.35 3.00
N LYS A 823 3.55 15.93 4.14
CA LYS A 823 3.69 17.39 4.28
C LYS A 823 4.64 17.97 3.22
N HIS A 824 5.76 17.30 2.97
CA HIS A 824 6.70 17.71 1.92
C HIS A 824 6.08 17.64 0.52
N TRP A 825 5.26 16.63 0.24
CA TRP A 825 4.52 16.54 -1.02
C TRP A 825 3.49 17.68 -1.17
N PHE A 826 2.71 17.98 -0.12
CA PHE A 826 1.81 19.13 -0.11
C PHE A 826 2.56 20.45 -0.33
N ASN A 827 3.72 20.64 0.29
CA ASN A 827 4.59 21.79 0.06
C ASN A 827 5.11 21.84 -1.38
N SER A 828 5.58 20.72 -1.92
CA SER A 828 6.13 20.65 -3.28
C SER A 828 5.09 21.02 -4.35
N HIS A 829 3.81 20.70 -4.08
CA HIS A 829 2.68 21.05 -4.93
C HIS A 829 1.98 22.37 -4.54
N LYS A 830 2.59 23.17 -3.65
CA LYS A 830 2.09 24.48 -3.18
C LYS A 830 0.69 24.44 -2.56
N LEU A 831 0.33 23.33 -1.93
CA LEU A 831 -0.99 23.12 -1.32
C LEU A 831 -1.01 23.49 0.15
N ALA A 832 0.08 23.30 0.88
CA ALA A 832 0.10 23.35 2.35
C ALA A 832 -0.40 24.67 2.94
N CYS A 833 -0.21 25.81 2.26
CA CYS A 833 -0.72 27.11 2.73
C CYS A 833 -2.26 27.17 2.86
N HIS A 834 -2.99 26.24 2.23
CA HIS A 834 -4.44 26.15 2.27
C HIS A 834 -4.98 25.02 3.14
N PHE A 835 -4.12 24.20 3.73
CA PHE A 835 -4.51 23.11 4.62
C PHE A 835 -3.92 23.35 6.00
N THR A 836 -4.63 22.93 7.04
CA THR A 836 -4.02 22.87 8.38
C THR A 836 -3.01 21.72 8.42
N GLU A 837 -1.96 21.83 9.22
CA GLU A 837 -1.02 20.73 9.40
C GLU A 837 -1.70 19.51 10.02
N GLU A 838 -2.64 19.76 10.93
CA GLU A 838 -3.37 18.73 11.64
C GLU A 838 -4.26 17.91 10.70
N PHE A 839 -4.87 18.54 9.69
CA PHE A 839 -5.59 17.82 8.65
C PHE A 839 -4.68 16.79 7.95
N ILE A 840 -3.48 17.21 7.54
CA ILE A 840 -2.52 16.34 6.84
C ILE A 840 -2.11 15.19 7.76
N GLU A 841 -1.85 15.47 9.04
CA GLU A 841 -1.50 14.47 10.04
C GLU A 841 -2.62 13.44 10.25
N LEU A 842 -3.88 13.88 10.34
CA LEU A 842 -5.05 13.02 10.51
C LEU A 842 -5.32 12.14 9.27
N VAL A 843 -5.12 12.68 8.06
CA VAL A 843 -5.21 11.90 6.81
C VAL A 843 -4.18 10.76 6.80
N VAL A 844 -2.94 11.05 7.22
CA VAL A 844 -1.92 10.00 7.32
C VAL A 844 -2.27 9.00 8.42
N LEU A 845 -2.68 9.49 9.59
CA LEU A 845 -3.07 8.63 10.71
C LEU A 845 -4.20 7.67 10.35
N HIS A 846 -5.18 8.11 9.53
CA HIS A 846 -6.25 7.26 9.02
C HIS A 846 -5.70 6.02 8.29
N VAL A 847 -4.67 6.17 7.46
CA VAL A 847 -4.05 5.05 6.71
C VAL A 847 -3.37 4.04 7.64
N PHE A 848 -2.88 4.46 8.80
CA PHE A 848 -2.28 3.57 9.80
C PHE A 848 -3.33 2.89 10.69
N LEU A 849 -4.43 3.57 11.01
CA LEU A 849 -5.51 3.04 11.85
C LEU A 849 -6.48 2.15 11.08
N SER A 850 -6.74 2.46 9.80
CA SER A 850 -7.62 1.72 8.91
C SER A 850 -6.86 1.29 7.65
N PRO A 851 -5.86 0.38 7.77
CA PRO A 851 -4.92 0.06 6.69
C PRO A 851 -5.47 -0.88 5.62
N TYR A 852 -6.75 -1.25 5.70
CA TYR A 852 -7.37 -2.25 4.84
C TYR A 852 -7.27 -1.86 3.35
N PRO A 853 -7.00 -2.81 2.44
CA PRO A 853 -6.99 -4.27 2.61
C PRO A 853 -5.67 -4.87 3.12
N TRP A 854 -4.73 -4.04 3.59
CA TRP A 854 -3.42 -4.45 4.10
C TRP A 854 -3.33 -4.29 5.63
N ASP A 855 -2.13 -4.51 6.18
CA ASP A 855 -1.77 -4.14 7.57
C ASP A 855 -1.25 -2.70 7.67
N ALA A 856 -1.09 -2.17 8.88
CA ALA A 856 -0.47 -0.86 9.09
C ALA A 856 0.90 -0.75 8.39
N PRO A 857 1.20 0.37 7.70
CA PRO A 857 2.47 0.54 7.00
C PRO A 857 3.69 0.37 7.92
N SER A 858 4.67 -0.40 7.47
CA SER A 858 5.93 -0.65 8.17
C SER A 858 7.06 0.29 7.74
N SER A 859 6.93 0.98 6.60
CA SER A 859 7.89 1.96 6.10
C SER A 859 7.23 3.28 5.69
N ALA A 860 8.03 4.34 5.64
CA ALA A 860 7.57 5.66 5.22
C ALA A 860 7.13 5.68 3.75
N SER A 861 7.82 4.90 2.90
CA SER A 861 7.50 4.75 1.49
C SER A 861 6.12 4.13 1.28
N THR A 862 5.82 3.00 1.95
CA THR A 862 4.51 2.35 1.83
C THR A 862 3.40 3.22 2.43
N GLY A 863 3.66 3.88 3.56
CA GLY A 863 2.75 4.86 4.15
C GLY A 863 2.40 5.98 3.17
N PHE A 864 3.41 6.59 2.55
CA PHE A 864 3.24 7.69 1.60
C PHE A 864 2.41 7.28 0.38
N MET A 865 2.76 6.15 -0.26
CA MET A 865 2.04 5.67 -1.44
C MET A 865 0.57 5.35 -1.12
N ARG A 866 0.29 4.77 0.05
CA ARG A 866 -1.08 4.49 0.49
C ARG A 866 -1.86 5.75 0.83
N THR A 867 -1.22 6.78 1.39
CA THR A 867 -1.87 8.09 1.58
C THR A 867 -2.26 8.73 0.25
N LEU A 868 -1.39 8.67 -0.77
CA LEU A 868 -1.74 9.14 -2.12
C LEU A 868 -2.90 8.34 -2.73
N LEU A 869 -2.89 7.03 -2.55
CA LEU A 869 -3.97 6.16 -3.02
C LEU A 869 -5.30 6.49 -2.35
N PHE A 870 -5.29 6.75 -1.04
CA PHE A 870 -6.47 7.18 -0.29
C PHE A 870 -6.99 8.52 -0.80
N LEU A 871 -6.13 9.55 -0.90
CA LEU A 871 -6.51 10.88 -1.40
C LEU A 871 -7.03 10.86 -2.85
N ALA A 872 -6.52 9.94 -3.67
CA ALA A 872 -6.97 9.77 -5.05
C ALA A 872 -8.39 9.19 -5.16
N ARG A 873 -8.82 8.41 -4.16
CA ARG A 873 -10.10 7.68 -4.14
C ARG A 873 -11.16 8.36 -3.28
N TRP A 874 -10.75 9.07 -2.24
CA TRP A 874 -11.67 9.68 -1.29
C TRP A 874 -12.57 10.71 -1.96
N ASP A 875 -13.88 10.43 -1.98
CA ASP A 875 -14.89 11.39 -2.39
C ASP A 875 -15.42 12.16 -1.16
N TRP A 876 -14.71 13.23 -0.83
CA TRP A 876 -15.05 14.13 0.27
C TRP A 876 -16.40 14.86 0.10
N ARG A 877 -17.08 14.71 -1.04
CA ARG A 877 -18.42 15.27 -1.26
C ARG A 877 -19.50 14.46 -0.55
N GLU A 878 -19.35 13.14 -0.57
CA GLU A 878 -20.34 12.18 -0.07
C GLU A 878 -19.87 11.53 1.24
N GLU A 879 -18.56 11.39 1.45
CA GLU A 879 -18.00 10.66 2.59
C GLU A 879 -17.15 11.55 3.52
N PRO A 880 -17.46 11.58 4.82
CA PRO A 880 -16.62 12.26 5.80
C PRO A 880 -15.41 11.39 6.15
N LEU A 881 -14.29 12.02 6.52
CA LEU A 881 -13.14 11.30 7.07
C LEU A 881 -13.34 11.13 8.58
N ILE A 882 -13.38 9.88 9.05
CA ILE A 882 -13.51 9.54 10.47
C ILE A 882 -12.19 8.91 10.93
N VAL A 883 -11.57 9.49 11.96
CA VAL A 883 -10.31 9.03 12.53
C VAL A 883 -10.51 8.66 14.01
N ASP A 884 -10.58 7.35 14.25
CA ASP A 884 -10.90 6.77 15.56
C ASP A 884 -9.67 6.05 16.14
N VAL A 885 -8.89 6.75 16.96
CA VAL A 885 -7.61 6.26 17.48
C VAL A 885 -7.80 5.18 18.56
N GLY A 886 -8.84 5.34 19.39
CA GLY A 886 -9.14 4.47 20.53
C GLY A 886 -10.16 3.37 20.23
N GLY A 887 -10.82 3.39 19.07
CA GLY A 887 -11.98 2.52 18.80
C GLY A 887 -13.18 2.88 19.68
N GLU A 888 -13.25 4.13 20.14
CA GLU A 888 -14.25 4.62 21.09
C GLU A 888 -15.57 4.98 20.40
N MET A 889 -15.51 5.29 19.09
CA MET A 889 -16.67 5.80 18.37
C MET A 889 -17.65 4.67 18.04
N THR A 890 -18.88 4.80 18.55
CA THR A 890 -19.91 3.81 18.29
C THR A 890 -20.44 3.95 16.85
N PRO A 891 -21.09 2.90 16.29
CA PRO A 891 -21.76 3.00 15.00
C PRO A 891 -22.79 4.13 14.91
N LYS A 892 -23.40 4.51 16.04
CA LYS A 892 -24.34 5.64 16.12
C LYS A 892 -23.64 6.98 15.92
N ASP A 893 -22.46 7.14 16.51
CA ASP A 893 -21.67 8.38 16.38
C ASP A 893 -21.21 8.57 14.93
N ARG A 894 -20.78 7.47 14.29
CA ARG A 894 -20.40 7.47 12.85
C ARG A 894 -21.58 7.84 11.96
N ALA A 895 -22.77 7.30 12.22
CA ALA A 895 -23.98 7.65 11.48
C ALA A 895 -24.36 9.14 11.68
N ALA A 896 -24.24 9.66 12.90
CA ALA A 896 -24.51 11.06 13.19
C ALA A 896 -23.55 12.01 12.44
N ILE A 897 -22.29 11.62 12.26
CA ILE A 897 -21.31 12.37 11.46
C ILE A 897 -21.68 12.37 9.98
N ALA A 898 -22.11 11.22 9.43
CA ALA A 898 -22.58 11.14 8.04
C ALA A 898 -23.81 12.02 7.81
N THR A 899 -24.81 11.95 8.71
CA THR A 899 -25.99 12.83 8.66
C THR A 899 -25.62 14.31 8.78
N ARG A 900 -24.59 14.65 9.58
CA ARG A 900 -24.07 16.02 9.68
C ARG A 900 -23.44 16.48 8.37
N LEU A 901 -22.71 15.62 7.68
CA LEU A 901 -22.19 15.92 6.34
C LEU A 901 -23.34 16.20 5.38
N GLU A 902 -24.34 15.32 5.32
CA GLU A 902 -25.53 15.53 4.47
C GLU A 902 -26.25 16.84 4.78
N ALA A 903 -26.39 17.19 6.07
CA ALA A 903 -26.99 18.46 6.49
C ALA A 903 -26.17 19.65 5.99
N TRP A 904 -24.84 19.61 6.12
CA TRP A 904 -23.95 20.64 5.58
C TRP A 904 -24.05 20.74 4.06
N ARG A 905 -24.14 19.61 3.34
CA ARG A 905 -24.31 19.58 1.88
C ARG A 905 -25.66 20.15 1.42
N LYS A 906 -26.72 20.02 2.23
CA LYS A 906 -28.02 20.66 1.97
C LYS A 906 -28.00 22.17 2.22
N ILE A 907 -27.29 22.61 3.25
CA ILE A 907 -27.18 24.04 3.61
C ILE A 907 -26.24 24.77 2.64
N ASP A 908 -25.11 24.15 2.29
CA ASP A 908 -24.09 24.68 1.39
C ASP A 908 -23.79 23.69 0.25
N PRO A 909 -24.69 23.57 -0.74
CA PRO A 909 -24.50 22.69 -1.89
C PRO A 909 -23.32 23.12 -2.76
N SER A 910 -22.98 24.41 -2.72
CA SER A 910 -21.84 24.97 -3.44
C SER A 910 -20.49 24.54 -2.83
N MET A 911 -20.49 24.15 -1.54
CA MET A 911 -19.30 23.86 -0.71
C MET A 911 -18.36 25.07 -0.67
N SER A 912 -18.92 26.22 -0.33
CA SER A 912 -18.21 27.49 -0.17
C SER A 912 -17.53 27.60 1.20
N HIS A 913 -18.16 27.07 2.26
CA HIS A 913 -17.72 27.22 3.65
C HIS A 913 -17.22 25.92 4.27
N THR A 914 -17.86 24.78 3.98
CA THR A 914 -17.48 23.47 4.56
C THR A 914 -17.13 22.51 3.45
N VAL A 915 -15.86 22.47 3.05
CA VAL A 915 -15.39 21.61 1.95
C VAL A 915 -15.07 20.21 2.46
N LEU A 916 -14.15 20.10 3.41
CA LEU A 916 -13.71 18.84 3.98
C LEU A 916 -14.29 18.68 5.39
N LEU A 917 -14.67 17.46 5.75
CA LEU A 917 -15.17 17.13 7.08
C LEU A 917 -14.32 15.99 7.64
N VAL A 918 -13.56 16.27 8.70
CA VAL A 918 -12.65 15.33 9.37
C VAL A 918 -12.99 15.24 10.85
N ALA A 919 -13.67 14.17 11.25
CA ALA A 919 -14.13 13.96 12.62
C ALA A 919 -13.22 12.99 13.39
N THR A 920 -13.01 13.28 14.68
CA THR A 920 -12.34 12.37 15.62
C THR A 920 -13.26 12.06 16.80
N SER A 921 -12.88 11.13 17.68
CA SER A 921 -13.65 10.85 18.91
C SER A 921 -13.74 12.09 19.83
N GLN A 922 -12.68 12.90 19.86
CA GLN A 922 -12.59 14.11 20.66
C GLN A 922 -13.26 15.33 19.99
N GLU A 923 -13.35 15.34 18.67
CA GLU A 923 -13.92 16.45 17.89
C GLU A 923 -14.90 15.95 16.82
N PRO A 924 -16.15 15.65 17.20
CA PRO A 924 -17.14 15.04 16.31
C PRO A 924 -17.78 16.05 15.34
N SER A 925 -17.55 17.36 15.48
CA SER A 925 -18.11 18.35 14.55
C SER A 925 -17.52 18.22 13.14
N GLY A 926 -16.25 17.80 13.07
CA GLY A 926 -15.52 17.55 11.84
C GLY A 926 -14.95 18.79 11.14
N VAL A 927 -15.21 20.00 11.66
CA VAL A 927 -14.83 21.27 11.01
C VAL A 927 -13.61 21.94 11.63
N ALA A 928 -13.22 21.56 12.86
CA ALA A 928 -12.12 22.21 13.57
C ALA A 928 -10.75 22.04 12.89
N TRP A 929 -10.58 20.97 12.11
CA TRP A 929 -9.35 20.66 11.38
C TRP A 929 -9.35 21.23 9.95
N THR A 930 -10.50 21.66 9.45
CA THR A 930 -10.69 22.08 8.05
C THR A 930 -11.17 23.52 7.93
N SER A 931 -11.18 24.23 9.06
CA SER A 931 -11.44 25.66 9.13
C SER A 931 -10.41 26.34 10.03
N ALA A 932 -9.99 27.54 9.64
CA ALA A 932 -9.18 28.43 10.46
C ALA A 932 -9.72 29.85 10.29
N ASP A 933 -9.86 30.59 11.40
CA ASP A 933 -10.43 31.94 11.40
C ASP A 933 -11.83 32.00 10.74
N ASN A 934 -12.63 30.94 10.94
CA ASN A 934 -13.94 30.72 10.33
C ASN A 934 -13.93 30.74 8.78
N GLN A 935 -12.77 30.53 8.16
CA GLN A 935 -12.60 30.34 6.73
C GLN A 935 -12.32 28.88 6.41
N ALA A 936 -12.86 28.40 5.29
CA ALA A 936 -12.61 27.07 4.77
C ALA A 936 -11.13 26.91 4.38
N LYS A 937 -10.44 25.95 5.01
CA LYS A 937 -9.06 25.56 4.67
C LYS A 937 -9.05 24.04 4.42
N PRO A 938 -9.26 23.58 3.18
CA PRO A 938 -9.12 24.29 1.90
C PRO A 938 -10.42 24.86 1.32
N SER A 939 -10.29 25.68 0.27
CA SER A 939 -11.40 25.98 -0.66
C SER A 939 -11.68 24.79 -1.59
N LYS A 940 -12.86 24.76 -2.21
CA LYS A 940 -13.28 23.68 -3.12
C LYS A 940 -12.32 23.42 -4.27
N VAL A 941 -11.77 24.50 -4.86
CA VAL A 941 -10.82 24.42 -5.98
C VAL A 941 -9.51 23.78 -5.53
N VAL A 942 -9.04 24.14 -4.34
CA VAL A 942 -7.80 23.60 -3.77
C VAL A 942 -7.98 22.13 -3.38
N ALA A 943 -9.12 21.74 -2.78
CA ALA A 943 -9.45 20.35 -2.52
C ALA A 943 -9.52 19.52 -3.81
N ALA A 944 -10.15 20.05 -4.87
CA ALA A 944 -10.20 19.39 -6.17
C ALA A 944 -8.81 19.24 -6.80
N ARG A 945 -7.94 20.25 -6.67
CA ARG A 945 -6.54 20.18 -7.12
C ARG A 945 -5.76 19.10 -6.38
N MET A 946 -5.89 19.01 -5.04
CA MET A 946 -5.30 17.94 -4.24
C MET A 946 -5.73 16.55 -4.74
N THR A 947 -7.03 16.32 -4.93
CA THR A 947 -7.55 15.03 -5.44
C THR A 947 -7.04 14.73 -6.85
N SER A 948 -7.00 15.73 -7.74
CA SER A 948 -6.49 15.57 -9.11
C SER A 948 -5.02 15.18 -9.14
N LEU A 949 -4.19 15.86 -8.34
CA LEU A 949 -2.77 15.56 -8.21
C LEU A 949 -2.56 14.15 -7.63
N ALA A 950 -3.30 13.78 -6.59
CA ALA A 950 -3.24 12.44 -6.01
C ALA A 950 -3.64 11.34 -7.03
N LYS A 951 -4.67 11.59 -7.86
CA LYS A 951 -5.06 10.70 -8.97
C LYS A 951 -3.95 10.58 -10.02
N SER A 952 -3.31 11.68 -10.39
CA SER A 952 -2.19 11.68 -11.35
C SER A 952 -0.98 10.90 -10.83
N ALA A 953 -0.64 11.09 -9.55
CA ALA A 953 0.44 10.36 -8.87
C ALA A 953 0.14 8.86 -8.79
N SER A 954 -1.09 8.50 -8.37
CA SER A 954 -1.53 7.10 -8.30
C SER A 954 -1.58 6.40 -9.66
N ARG A 955 -1.84 7.14 -10.74
CA ARG A 955 -1.74 6.62 -12.11
C ARG A 955 -0.28 6.37 -12.48
N LEU A 956 0.59 7.35 -12.23
CA LEU A 956 2.03 7.24 -12.53
C LEU A 956 2.67 6.05 -11.81
N ILE A 957 2.38 5.85 -10.52
CA ILE A 957 2.88 4.72 -9.71
C ILE A 957 2.44 3.37 -10.32
N ARG A 958 1.24 3.31 -10.90
CA ARG A 958 0.71 2.08 -11.51
C ARG A 958 1.33 1.79 -12.87
N GLU A 959 1.61 2.83 -13.65
CA GLU A 959 2.15 2.71 -15.00
C GLU A 959 3.66 2.41 -14.98
N GLU A 960 4.42 3.10 -14.14
CA GLU A 960 5.90 2.96 -14.08
C GLU A 960 6.37 1.95 -13.03
N GLY A 961 5.50 1.57 -12.07
CA GLY A 961 5.77 0.52 -11.09
C GLY A 961 7.01 0.80 -10.25
N LEU A 962 7.90 -0.19 -10.16
CA LEU A 962 9.13 -0.15 -9.35
C LEU A 962 10.24 0.74 -9.94
N VAL A 963 10.17 1.06 -11.23
CA VAL A 963 11.21 1.83 -11.95
C VAL A 963 10.96 3.34 -11.87
N LEU A 964 9.84 3.75 -11.26
CA LEU A 964 9.48 5.16 -11.09
C LEU A 964 10.58 5.94 -10.36
N ASP A 965 11.05 7.04 -10.96
CA ASP A 965 11.84 8.04 -10.25
C ASP A 965 10.94 8.79 -9.25
N PRO A 966 11.17 8.66 -7.93
CA PRO A 966 10.35 9.29 -6.92
C PRO A 966 10.31 10.82 -7.03
N ARG A 967 11.36 11.45 -7.59
CA ARG A 967 11.43 12.92 -7.75
C ARG A 967 10.26 13.47 -8.55
N ARG A 968 9.78 12.72 -9.56
CA ARG A 968 8.64 13.14 -10.40
C ARG A 968 7.35 13.33 -9.60
N LEU A 969 7.20 12.67 -8.45
CA LEU A 969 6.05 12.86 -7.56
C LEU A 969 6.10 14.18 -6.78
N PHE A 970 7.26 14.84 -6.71
CA PHE A 970 7.51 16.07 -5.94
C PHE A 970 7.82 17.27 -6.83
N VAL A 971 7.70 17.17 -8.16
CA VAL A 971 7.88 18.31 -9.06
C VAL A 971 6.51 18.88 -9.45
N PRO A 972 6.21 20.15 -9.13
CA PRO A 972 4.96 20.78 -9.56
C PRO A 972 5.00 21.11 -11.06
N SER A 973 3.85 21.07 -11.73
CA SER A 973 3.77 21.41 -13.16
C SER A 973 3.96 22.91 -13.43
N LEU A 974 3.57 23.77 -12.47
CA LEU A 974 3.46 25.25 -12.57
C LEU A 974 2.60 25.80 -13.73
N LYS A 975 2.18 24.94 -14.67
CA LYS A 975 1.42 25.30 -15.88
C LYS A 975 -0.01 25.74 -15.58
N ASP A 976 -0.57 25.43 -14.43
CA ASP A 976 -1.98 25.69 -14.15
C ASP A 976 -2.21 26.99 -13.38
N TYR A 977 -1.18 27.84 -13.25
CA TYR A 977 -1.27 29.16 -12.61
C TYR A 977 -1.36 30.25 -13.69
N ASP A 978 -2.22 31.24 -13.45
CA ASP A 978 -2.38 32.40 -14.34
C ASP A 978 -1.22 33.39 -14.18
N VAL A 979 -0.68 33.45 -12.97
CA VAL A 979 0.42 34.36 -12.58
C VAL A 979 1.43 33.59 -11.76
N LEU A 980 2.73 33.78 -12.03
CA LEU A 980 3.84 33.26 -11.24
C LEU A 980 4.70 34.43 -10.73
N ILE A 981 4.77 34.58 -9.42
CA ILE A 981 5.58 35.58 -8.73
C ILE A 981 6.85 34.90 -8.26
N HIS A 982 8.00 35.33 -8.77
CA HIS A 982 9.31 34.81 -8.38
C HIS A 982 9.92 35.73 -7.32
N LEU A 983 10.27 35.15 -6.17
CA LEU A 983 10.85 35.83 -5.04
C LEU A 983 12.37 35.84 -5.14
N ASN A 984 12.97 36.97 -4.75
CA ASN A 984 14.41 37.14 -4.78
C ASN A 984 15.06 36.39 -3.61
N SER A 985 15.74 35.27 -3.91
CA SER A 985 16.40 34.44 -2.90
C SER A 985 17.47 35.18 -2.09
N LYS A 986 18.17 36.15 -2.69
CA LYS A 986 19.20 36.94 -2.00
C LYS A 986 18.56 37.91 -1.01
N ALA A 987 17.48 38.59 -1.42
CA ALA A 987 16.73 39.50 -0.56
C ALA A 987 16.07 38.75 0.61
N LEU A 988 15.49 37.57 0.34
CA LEU A 988 14.94 36.71 1.40
C LEU A 988 16.02 36.31 2.40
N LYS A 989 17.16 35.76 1.93
CA LYS A 989 18.27 35.40 2.83
C LYS A 989 18.82 36.61 3.59
N ALA A 990 18.90 37.79 2.97
CA ALA A 990 19.33 39.01 3.64
C ALA A 990 18.34 39.43 4.74
N ALA A 991 17.03 39.39 4.47
CA ALA A 991 15.99 39.67 5.45
C ALA A 991 16.03 38.67 6.61
N THR A 992 16.21 37.38 6.31
CA THR A 992 16.37 36.35 7.34
C THR A 992 17.68 36.58 8.12
N LYS A 993 18.81 36.92 7.48
CA LYS A 993 20.10 37.31 8.13
C LYS A 993 20.03 38.60 8.98
N THR A 994 19.02 39.46 8.80
CA THR A 994 18.81 40.65 9.66
C THR A 994 18.16 40.28 10.99
N TYR A 995 17.39 39.17 11.02
CA TYR A 995 16.74 38.64 12.23
C TYR A 995 17.41 37.37 12.77
N GLU A 996 18.14 36.63 11.95
CA GLU A 996 19.04 35.55 12.31
C GLU A 996 20.45 36.13 12.44
N HIS A 997 21.10 36.01 13.60
CA HIS A 997 22.54 36.24 13.71
C HIS A 997 23.33 35.13 13.00
N VAL A 998 23.17 35.01 11.68
CA VAL A 998 23.83 33.98 10.85
C VAL A 998 25.15 34.51 10.32
N ASP A 999 26.20 33.75 10.63
CA ASP A 999 27.53 33.86 10.05
C ASP A 999 27.47 33.77 8.50
N PRO A 1000 28.22 34.59 7.73
CA PRO A 1000 28.32 34.46 6.26
C PRO A 1000 29.10 33.20 5.81
N ALA A 1001 29.24 32.19 6.65
CA ALA A 1001 30.14 31.05 6.44
C ALA A 1001 29.59 29.92 5.56
N GLU A 1002 28.35 30.01 5.07
CA GLU A 1002 27.80 29.10 4.04
C GLU A 1002 27.79 29.72 2.63
N GLU A 1003 28.59 30.76 2.40
CA GLU A 1003 29.07 31.11 1.06
C GLU A 1003 30.44 30.43 0.86
N GLN A 1004 30.43 29.22 0.29
CA GLN A 1004 31.56 28.81 -0.54
C GLN A 1004 31.60 29.76 -1.73
N GLU A 1005 32.25 30.91 -1.53
CA GLU A 1005 33.16 31.62 -2.43
C GLU A 1005 33.28 33.09 -1.98
N THR A 1006 34.42 33.40 -1.36
CA THR A 1006 35.08 34.72 -1.35
C THR A 1006 34.46 35.89 -0.57
N VAL A 1007 34.31 35.82 0.76
CA VAL A 1007 34.47 37.02 1.61
C VAL A 1007 35.25 36.69 2.90
N THR A 1008 36.27 37.51 3.16
CA THR A 1008 37.25 37.44 4.26
C THR A 1008 36.61 37.45 5.65
N LYS A 1009 36.87 36.41 6.45
CA LYS A 1009 36.60 36.42 7.90
C LYS A 1009 37.33 37.58 8.56
N SER A 1010 36.63 38.40 9.34
CA SER A 1010 37.24 39.37 10.25
C SER A 1010 38.25 38.65 11.16
N LYS A 1011 39.50 39.11 11.15
CA LYS A 1011 40.62 38.51 11.91
C LYS A 1011 40.50 38.75 13.43
N PHE A 1012 39.55 39.57 13.87
CA PHE A 1012 39.43 40.05 15.25
C PHE A 1012 37.99 39.91 15.76
N LYS A 1013 37.77 38.98 16.69
CA LYS A 1013 36.45 38.70 17.32
C LYS A 1013 35.83 39.93 18.01
N ASN A 1014 36.65 40.88 18.45
CA ASN A 1014 36.26 42.10 19.16
C ASN A 1014 35.88 43.27 18.22
N LEU A 1015 36.10 43.13 16.91
CA LEU A 1015 35.69 44.08 15.88
C LEU A 1015 34.43 43.61 15.13
N ASP A 1016 33.87 42.47 15.50
CA ASP A 1016 32.63 41.97 14.94
C ASP A 1016 31.45 42.71 15.58
N VAL A 1017 30.67 43.45 14.79
CA VAL A 1017 29.50 44.21 15.25
C VAL A 1017 28.44 43.29 15.91
N ARG A 1018 28.56 41.97 15.68
CA ARG A 1018 27.69 40.91 16.19
C ARG A 1018 28.03 40.44 17.62
N THR A 1019 29.24 40.72 18.11
CA THR A 1019 29.59 40.39 19.50
C THR A 1019 28.90 41.34 20.48
N GLY A 1020 27.82 40.88 21.12
CA GLY A 1020 27.12 41.59 22.19
C GLY A 1020 25.66 41.97 21.92
N GLN A 1021 25.06 41.55 20.79
CA GLN A 1021 23.63 41.75 20.51
C GLN A 1021 22.80 40.51 20.90
N ASP A 1022 21.61 40.73 21.48
CA ASP A 1022 20.71 39.66 21.89
C ASP A 1022 20.10 38.94 20.66
N PRO A 1023 19.97 37.59 20.69
CA PRO A 1023 19.28 36.87 19.63
C PRO A 1023 17.78 37.13 19.68
N LEU A 1024 17.26 37.82 18.66
CA LEU A 1024 15.82 38.03 18.50
C LEU A 1024 15.18 36.80 17.84
N PRO A 1025 14.05 36.30 18.35
CA PRO A 1025 13.34 35.20 17.73
C PRO A 1025 12.72 35.64 16.41
N LEU A 1026 12.79 34.80 15.39
CA LEU A 1026 12.09 35.03 14.13
C LEU A 1026 10.60 34.79 14.36
N VAL A 1027 9.79 35.84 14.19
CA VAL A 1027 8.34 35.74 14.34
C VAL A 1027 7.75 34.86 13.23
N GLN A 1028 8.09 35.14 11.96
CA GLN A 1028 7.70 34.39 10.77
C GLN A 1028 8.71 34.60 9.62
N HIS A 1029 8.77 33.69 8.64
CA HIS A 1029 9.63 33.85 7.47
C HIS A 1029 9.11 35.01 6.58
N PRO A 1030 9.98 35.88 6.01
CA PRO A 1030 9.54 37.07 5.28
C PRO A 1030 8.53 36.80 4.16
N ALA A 1031 8.74 35.71 3.42
CA ALA A 1031 7.82 35.35 2.35
C ALA A 1031 6.45 34.82 2.84
N ASP A 1032 6.34 34.33 4.09
CA ASP A 1032 5.03 33.97 4.68
C ASP A 1032 4.26 35.25 5.04
N ILE A 1033 4.97 36.27 5.52
CA ILE A 1033 4.42 37.60 5.81
C ILE A 1033 3.89 38.25 4.53
N ILE A 1034 4.68 38.25 3.44
CA ILE A 1034 4.24 38.77 2.13
C ILE A 1034 2.99 38.01 1.67
N LEU A 1035 3.00 36.68 1.73
CA LEU A 1035 1.85 35.88 1.33
C LEU A 1035 0.61 36.20 2.18
N GLY A 1036 0.78 36.42 3.48
CA GLY A 1036 -0.27 36.86 4.40
C GLY A 1036 -0.86 38.22 3.99
N GLN A 1037 -0.01 39.20 3.70
CA GLN A 1037 -0.44 40.52 3.22
C GLN A 1037 -1.15 40.45 1.86
N LEU A 1038 -0.63 39.65 0.92
CA LEU A 1038 -1.24 39.44 -0.38
C LEU A 1038 -2.62 38.78 -0.26
N ASN A 1039 -2.75 37.77 0.60
CA ASN A 1039 -4.05 37.16 0.89
C ASN A 1039 -5.01 38.16 1.55
N ALA A 1040 -4.55 38.97 2.50
CA ALA A 1040 -5.39 39.98 3.15
C ALA A 1040 -5.90 41.05 2.16
N ALA A 1041 -5.05 41.48 1.22
CA ALA A 1041 -5.40 42.50 0.22
C ALA A 1041 -6.25 41.95 -0.95
N TYR A 1042 -5.98 40.72 -1.40
CA TYR A 1042 -6.52 40.20 -2.68
C TYR A 1042 -7.23 38.84 -2.57
N ALA A 1043 -7.69 38.40 -1.39
CA ALA A 1043 -8.40 37.13 -1.19
C ALA A 1043 -9.61 36.91 -2.12
N GLY A 1044 -10.26 37.99 -2.59
CA GLY A 1044 -11.38 37.93 -3.52
C GLY A 1044 -10.96 37.59 -4.95
N PRO A 1045 -10.16 38.46 -5.61
CA PRO A 1045 -9.77 38.29 -7.01
C PRO A 1045 -8.72 37.21 -7.27
N LEU A 1046 -7.81 36.94 -6.32
CA LEU A 1046 -6.69 36.03 -6.51
C LEU A 1046 -6.62 34.99 -5.39
N VAL A 1047 -6.30 33.75 -5.77
CA VAL A 1047 -5.92 32.69 -4.83
C VAL A 1047 -4.44 32.42 -4.98
N PHE A 1048 -3.66 32.66 -3.92
CA PHE A 1048 -2.20 32.49 -3.91
C PHE A 1048 -1.79 31.14 -3.32
N PHE A 1049 -0.82 30.50 -3.98
CA PHE A 1049 -0.30 29.18 -3.67
C PHE A 1049 1.21 29.27 -3.46
N ARG A 1050 1.68 28.77 -2.32
CA ARG A 1050 3.11 28.70 -2.01
C ARG A 1050 3.46 27.36 -1.37
N GLY A 1051 4.66 26.89 -1.69
CA GLY A 1051 5.24 25.67 -1.12
C GLY A 1051 6.05 25.91 0.15
N ASP A 1052 7.13 25.15 0.29
CA ASP A 1052 8.06 25.23 1.43
C ASP A 1052 8.78 26.59 1.51
N GLN A 1053 9.43 26.88 2.63
CA GLN A 1053 10.23 28.09 2.82
C GLN A 1053 11.34 28.25 1.77
N LYS A 1054 11.87 27.13 1.25
CA LYS A 1054 12.88 27.10 0.17
C LYS A 1054 12.31 27.39 -1.22
N ASP A 1055 11.00 27.37 -1.36
CA ASP A 1055 10.31 27.64 -2.62
C ASP A 1055 10.18 29.15 -2.83
N ASN A 1056 10.89 29.64 -3.83
CA ASN A 1056 10.94 31.05 -4.21
C ASN A 1056 9.85 31.42 -5.22
N THR A 1057 8.82 30.61 -5.40
CA THR A 1057 7.76 30.89 -6.38
C THR A 1057 6.37 30.84 -5.75
N ILE A 1058 5.59 31.91 -5.94
CA ILE A 1058 4.18 31.99 -5.56
C ILE A 1058 3.35 31.89 -6.84
N GLY A 1059 2.49 30.88 -6.93
CA GLY A 1059 1.52 30.78 -8.02
C GLY A 1059 0.23 31.48 -7.64
N ALA A 1060 -0.43 32.16 -8.57
CA ALA A 1060 -1.73 32.75 -8.34
C ALA A 1060 -2.73 32.41 -9.46
N ILE A 1061 -4.01 32.30 -9.10
CA ILE A 1061 -5.12 32.00 -10.01
C ILE A 1061 -6.20 33.07 -9.83
N TRP A 1062 -6.70 33.60 -10.95
CA TRP A 1062 -7.83 34.53 -10.95
C TRP A 1062 -9.12 33.79 -10.60
N ASN A 1063 -9.90 34.36 -9.68
CA ASN A 1063 -11.20 33.82 -9.33
C ASN A 1063 -12.18 33.97 -10.52
N PRO A 1064 -12.69 32.87 -11.10
CA PRO A 1064 -13.58 32.94 -12.26
C PRO A 1064 -14.92 33.64 -11.99
N GLN A 1065 -15.31 33.80 -10.72
CA GLN A 1065 -16.53 34.54 -10.35
C GLN A 1065 -16.38 36.05 -10.50
N MET A 1066 -15.15 36.55 -10.68
CA MET A 1066 -14.86 37.97 -10.85
C MET A 1066 -14.95 38.36 -12.33
N GLN A 1067 -16.14 38.20 -12.91
CA GLN A 1067 -16.47 38.62 -14.29
C GLN A 1067 -17.03 40.04 -14.32
N ARG A 1068 -17.20 40.55 -15.55
CA ARG A 1068 -17.85 41.82 -15.86
C ARG A 1068 -19.17 41.93 -15.10
N ARG A 1069 -19.34 43.04 -14.40
CA ARG A 1069 -20.48 43.29 -13.52
C ARG A 1069 -20.83 44.77 -13.53
N THR A 1070 -22.05 45.09 -13.14
CA THR A 1070 -22.47 46.48 -12.90
C THR A 1070 -21.65 47.08 -11.76
N PHE A 1071 -21.26 48.35 -11.89
CA PHE A 1071 -20.54 49.05 -10.83
C PHE A 1071 -21.34 49.10 -9.52
N LYS A 1072 -20.66 48.80 -8.41
CA LYS A 1072 -21.19 48.94 -7.04
C LYS A 1072 -20.09 49.50 -6.14
N VAL A 1073 -20.47 50.26 -5.11
CA VAL A 1073 -19.51 50.89 -4.18
C VAL A 1073 -18.72 49.85 -3.37
N ASN A 1074 -19.32 48.69 -3.08
CA ASN A 1074 -18.73 47.64 -2.26
C ASN A 1074 -17.99 46.55 -3.06
N LEU A 1075 -17.37 46.92 -4.18
CA LEU A 1075 -16.58 45.97 -4.97
C LEU A 1075 -15.25 45.63 -4.26
N PRO A 1076 -14.89 44.34 -4.14
CA PRO A 1076 -13.79 43.91 -3.28
C PRO A 1076 -12.39 43.99 -3.93
N ALA A 1077 -12.27 44.64 -5.09
CA ALA A 1077 -11.03 44.69 -5.86
C ALA A 1077 -10.99 45.93 -6.77
N SER A 1078 -9.84 46.15 -7.43
CA SER A 1078 -9.70 47.18 -8.46
C SER A 1078 -10.44 46.77 -9.75
N TYR A 1079 -11.34 47.64 -10.22
CA TYR A 1079 -12.10 47.46 -11.46
C TYR A 1079 -11.85 48.64 -12.42
N LYS A 1080 -11.94 48.39 -13.72
CA LYS A 1080 -11.90 49.38 -14.80
C LYS A 1080 -13.21 49.39 -15.59
N PRO A 1081 -13.71 50.56 -16.03
CA PRO A 1081 -14.91 50.63 -16.85
C PRO A 1081 -14.67 49.97 -18.22
N VAL A 1082 -15.71 49.31 -18.74
CA VAL A 1082 -15.71 48.71 -20.08
C VAL A 1082 -16.92 49.22 -20.86
N ALA A 1083 -16.69 49.73 -22.07
CA ALA A 1083 -17.77 50.10 -22.96
C ALA A 1083 -18.61 48.86 -23.31
N ALA A 1084 -19.93 48.96 -23.22
CA ALA A 1084 -20.84 47.95 -23.76
C ALA A 1084 -20.51 47.74 -25.24
N ALA A 1085 -20.19 46.51 -25.64
CA ALA A 1085 -19.91 46.21 -27.04
C ALA A 1085 -21.16 46.54 -27.86
N GLY A 1086 -21.08 47.60 -28.67
CA GLY A 1086 -22.20 48.10 -29.44
C GLY A 1086 -22.78 47.02 -30.35
N GLN A 1087 -24.01 46.59 -30.07
CA GLN A 1087 -24.87 46.09 -31.12
C GLN A 1087 -25.14 47.27 -32.05
N LYS A 1088 -24.59 47.23 -33.26
CA LYS A 1088 -25.19 47.94 -34.38
C LYS A 1088 -26.61 47.39 -34.53
N LYS A 1089 -27.60 48.14 -34.04
CA LYS A 1089 -28.97 48.07 -34.54
C LYS A 1089 -29.23 49.36 -35.29
N ASP A 1090 -29.61 49.19 -36.54
CA ASP A 1090 -30.13 50.23 -37.41
C ASP A 1090 -31.32 50.93 -36.75
N ASP A 1091 -31.31 52.25 -36.93
CA ASP A 1091 -32.37 53.26 -36.97
C ASP A 1091 -33.61 53.18 -36.05
N ASP A 1092 -33.85 54.35 -35.45
CA ASP A 1092 -35.11 54.93 -34.96
C ASP A 1092 -35.86 54.21 -33.83
N GLU A 1093 -35.58 54.62 -32.59
CA GLU A 1093 -36.57 55.27 -31.71
C GLU A 1093 -35.88 55.79 -30.43
N MET A 1094 -36.18 57.05 -30.09
CA MET A 1094 -35.82 57.68 -28.81
C MET A 1094 -36.50 56.94 -27.68
N ASP A 1095 -35.72 56.32 -26.79
CA ASP A 1095 -36.11 56.16 -25.38
C ASP A 1095 -34.89 56.22 -24.45
N THR A 1096 -35.09 56.94 -23.36
CA THR A 1096 -34.13 57.39 -22.35
C THR A 1096 -33.63 56.28 -21.40
N ASP A 1097 -32.40 56.49 -20.91
CA ASP A 1097 -31.77 55.92 -19.71
C ASP A 1097 -31.53 54.39 -19.63
N GLY A 1098 -30.24 54.02 -19.66
CA GLY A 1098 -29.78 52.75 -19.08
C GLY A 1098 -28.67 52.00 -19.83
N SER A 1099 -27.62 52.65 -20.33
CA SER A 1099 -26.38 51.89 -20.58
C SER A 1099 -25.79 51.52 -19.22
N GLU A 1100 -26.00 50.29 -18.76
CA GLU A 1100 -25.40 49.82 -17.51
C GLU A 1100 -23.88 50.00 -17.57
N ASP A 1101 -23.32 50.81 -16.66
CA ASP A 1101 -21.87 51.00 -16.50
C ASP A 1101 -21.24 49.69 -16.03
N LEU A 1102 -20.85 48.86 -17.00
CA LEU A 1102 -20.16 47.60 -16.78
C LEU A 1102 -18.70 47.88 -16.41
N VAL A 1103 -18.22 47.17 -15.40
CA VAL A 1103 -16.83 47.22 -14.94
C VAL A 1103 -16.22 45.82 -14.97
N ASP A 1104 -14.94 45.74 -15.31
CA ASP A 1104 -14.13 44.51 -15.37
C ASP A 1104 -12.94 44.61 -14.42
N VAL A 1105 -12.42 43.49 -13.95
CA VAL A 1105 -11.30 43.49 -12.99
C VAL A 1105 -10.06 44.10 -13.66
N ASN A 1106 -9.43 45.07 -13.00
CA ASN A 1106 -8.22 45.71 -13.49
C ASN A 1106 -6.99 44.86 -13.13
N LYS A 1107 -6.79 43.77 -13.88
CA LYS A 1107 -5.70 42.81 -13.65
C LYS A 1107 -4.32 43.47 -13.64
N ASP A 1108 -4.07 44.40 -14.57
CA ASP A 1108 -2.77 45.08 -14.70
C ASP A 1108 -2.44 45.94 -13.47
N ALA A 1109 -3.44 46.67 -12.95
CA ALA A 1109 -3.26 47.47 -11.74
C ALA A 1109 -2.99 46.59 -10.52
N ILE A 1110 -3.73 45.49 -10.35
CA ILE A 1110 -3.52 44.55 -9.24
C ILE A 1110 -2.09 43.99 -9.29
N LEU A 1111 -1.59 43.60 -10.46
CA LEU A 1111 -0.23 43.08 -10.59
C LEU A 1111 0.84 44.15 -10.30
N ALA A 1112 0.61 45.39 -10.71
CA ALA A 1112 1.51 46.50 -10.39
C ALA A 1112 1.53 46.83 -8.89
N GLU A 1113 0.38 46.74 -8.21
CA GLU A 1113 0.30 46.88 -6.76
C GLU A 1113 1.01 45.72 -6.04
N ILE A 1114 0.84 44.48 -6.50
CA ILE A 1114 1.57 43.31 -5.97
C ILE A 1114 3.08 43.52 -6.09
N ALA A 1115 3.58 43.97 -7.25
CA ALA A 1115 4.99 44.30 -7.44
C ALA A 1115 5.47 45.38 -6.45
N ARG A 1116 4.63 46.39 -6.21
CA ARG A 1116 4.95 47.47 -5.26
C ARG A 1116 4.97 47.00 -3.80
N ILE A 1117 4.03 46.14 -3.40
CA ILE A 1117 3.96 45.56 -2.05
C ILE A 1117 5.19 44.69 -1.78
N GLY A 1118 5.59 43.87 -2.76
CA GLY A 1118 6.75 42.99 -2.61
C GLY A 1118 8.10 43.70 -2.66
N GLY A 1119 8.20 44.84 -3.36
CA GLY A 1119 9.44 45.60 -3.48
C GLY A 1119 10.62 44.72 -3.91
N ASP A 1120 11.76 44.85 -3.20
CA ASP A 1120 12.98 44.09 -3.48
C ASP A 1120 12.85 42.57 -3.23
N LEU A 1121 11.78 42.12 -2.57
CA LEU A 1121 11.54 40.70 -2.32
C LEU A 1121 10.94 39.98 -3.54
N ILE A 1122 10.37 40.70 -4.51
CA ILE A 1122 9.89 40.14 -5.78
C ILE A 1122 10.92 40.43 -6.87
N GLU A 1123 11.43 39.36 -7.49
CA GLU A 1123 12.37 39.46 -8.61
C GLU A 1123 11.65 39.68 -9.93
N LYS A 1124 10.59 38.90 -10.20
CA LYS A 1124 9.76 39.07 -11.40
C LYS A 1124 8.35 38.53 -11.21
N ILE A 1125 7.41 39.03 -12.03
CA ILE A 1125 6.05 38.51 -12.14
C ILE A 1125 5.84 38.07 -13.59
N GLU A 1126 5.53 36.79 -13.79
CA GLU A 1126 5.18 36.22 -15.09
C GLU A 1126 3.66 36.04 -15.17
N THR A 1127 3.05 36.50 -16.26
CA THR A 1127 1.64 36.30 -16.56
C THR A 1127 1.49 35.44 -17.81
N LYS A 1128 0.42 34.64 -17.84
CA LYS A 1128 0.05 33.86 -19.04
C LYS A 1128 -0.77 34.63 -20.06
#